data_AF-A0A8C6AKR3-F1
#
_entry.id   AF-A0A8C6AKR3-F1
#
_cell.length_a   1.000
_cell.length_b   1.000
_cell.length_c   1.000
_cell.angle_alpha   90.00
_cell.angle_beta   90.00
_cell.angle_gamma   90.00
#
_symmetry.space_group_name_H-M   'P 1'
#
loop_
_entity.id
_entity.type
_entity.pdbx_description
1 polymer ?
#
loop_
_entity_poly.entity_id
_entity_poly.type
_entity_poly.pdbx_seq_one_letter_code
_entity_poly.pdbx_strand_id
1 'polypeptide(L)'
;MSASGVAVLLSWLSCCGSALWRYSSNSPNYHIFSTRSTIKLEYEGTLFSEWSVPGTCSIKNKRSPKTELRCSSPGIQIIKPIVTGPDLEEERYLSVDSSHTCFLWYYKVINFTNNLTQVIIIWIYDPENADPSELLRNANEPSLNSIILSKQLATLGQKPAIYTVLRRKVYFPHRKMKNGTWHISIPMTEDDVLKEIRGNQVAFQDCFIADIFFLLTFSFLTIPEIPEFLPISSPQGSQLMADWAACVPSFVVVVADMETFQTNDSFRTWTRIRVPPNILTDDERHSVSDVTLSQDGIFFLINGILYLKNYNAFRGLGSNVNLPDGGIIGITSRKWCWINYLLKNKGRRSSMAIWTENEVYLGYALLKFVKIITTEELKELLNMSSAATLTIHNVEYTGHPLELALLLNYCITCSIIKTIYLVIYNEDTKQWVFQDFALDVTTDTFLIPNFIYSALPELILWDKHRIYYYYHNFTDTGVLQTPTEFGNLSRLSHNSTIHDVFMDYYGNIVVKMENNVMFYFKINIKDAVKLHLWTNSTIKSLISLNTSGKMYLIHVFENGTIHPQEYPLKLEAQSIAFKTKEKCPYMAFHNDIFRVFYLLDKGQNLSVWAQIVYPENIGLYIIVESYGPKILEEKNQVQYEIASGYCTKTMTVTFSQNINYEAVDDYFKLQYQNTGLLLVHVRPSEHAKTCPVSQKVFQISVGCDANKFIAVKGFDKKECLQHDFFYIIEKSYLRDRPPKHLRVKYNWEKYGCPLRVDFREKFHPVVQLYNDSGYVEDVEVNFIVWEIHGRDDYSFNNTMKKSGCLHEAQTWKSMTELNKRLPLEEAWGPENYKHCFSYAIGKPGDLNQPYEIINKSNRNHLVWPLDHSGMYVFRVKILDPNYSFCNLTTIFAIETFGVIPSPSAYMVAAFLFLLMLLFCSILVLSYFHYLRIYREYIYEPLHKSERKQKNN
;
A
#
# COMPACT_ATOMS: atom_id res chain seq x y z
N MET A 1 -51.65 -39.07 31.16
CA MET A 1 -51.29 -38.68 29.78
C MET A 1 -50.53 -39.86 29.16
N SER A 2 -51.00 -40.42 28.06
CA SER A 2 -50.42 -41.65 27.49
C SER A 2 -49.02 -41.40 26.92
N ALA A 3 -48.15 -42.41 27.03
CA ALA A 3 -46.80 -42.40 26.46
C ALA A 3 -46.77 -42.15 24.94
N SER A 4 -47.89 -42.37 24.23
CA SER A 4 -48.05 -42.01 22.82
C SER A 4 -48.15 -40.50 22.58
N GLY A 5 -48.69 -39.72 23.53
CA GLY A 5 -48.78 -38.27 23.41
C GLY A 5 -47.43 -37.56 23.56
N VAL A 6 -46.51 -38.14 24.34
CA VAL A 6 -45.16 -37.62 24.55
C VAL A 6 -44.23 -37.97 23.38
N ALA A 7 -44.42 -39.14 22.75
CA ALA A 7 -43.67 -39.51 21.54
C ALA A 7 -44.07 -38.68 20.30
N VAL A 8 -45.35 -38.29 20.17
CA VAL A 8 -45.80 -37.39 19.09
C VAL A 8 -45.31 -35.96 19.32
N LEU A 9 -45.28 -35.48 20.57
CA LEU A 9 -44.70 -34.16 20.91
C LEU A 9 -43.17 -34.12 20.71
N LEU A 10 -42.44 -35.20 21.04
CA LEU A 10 -41.00 -35.31 20.80
C LEU A 10 -40.67 -35.49 19.29
N SER A 11 -41.54 -36.15 18.53
CA SER A 11 -41.43 -36.25 17.06
C SER A 11 -41.74 -34.91 16.37
N TRP A 12 -42.62 -34.08 16.92
CA TRP A 12 -42.88 -32.73 16.42
C TRP A 12 -41.77 -31.76 16.77
N LEU A 13 -41.16 -31.90 17.96
CA LEU A 13 -40.00 -31.10 18.38
C LEU A 13 -38.72 -31.44 17.59
N SER A 14 -38.60 -32.66 17.04
CA SER A 14 -37.50 -33.01 16.13
C SER A 14 -37.78 -32.67 14.64
N CYS A 15 -38.98 -32.19 14.31
CA CYS A 15 -39.37 -31.86 12.92
C CYS A 15 -39.06 -30.41 12.50
N CYS A 16 -38.61 -29.54 13.41
CA CYS A 16 -38.35 -28.12 13.08
C CYS A 16 -36.93 -27.82 12.57
N GLY A 17 -36.11 -28.85 12.29
CA GLY A 17 -34.90 -28.66 11.51
C GLY A 17 -35.25 -28.64 10.03
N SER A 18 -35.33 -27.45 9.42
CA SER A 18 -35.39 -27.32 7.96
C SER A 18 -34.30 -28.19 7.35
N ALA A 19 -34.65 -29.10 6.44
CA ALA A 19 -33.63 -29.90 5.80
C ALA A 19 -32.67 -29.02 4.99
N LEU A 20 -31.40 -29.39 4.98
CA LEU A 20 -30.35 -28.63 4.32
C LEU A 20 -29.70 -29.51 3.28
N TRP A 21 -29.35 -28.94 2.14
CA TRP A 21 -28.48 -29.65 1.22
C TRP A 21 -27.39 -28.75 0.68
N ARG A 22 -26.21 -29.33 0.47
CA ARG A 22 -24.98 -28.65 0.13
C ARG A 22 -24.28 -29.38 -0.99
N TYR A 23 -23.33 -28.69 -1.60
CA TYR A 23 -22.40 -29.30 -2.50
C TYR A 23 -20.98 -28.81 -2.24
N SER A 24 -20.00 -29.62 -2.63
CA SER A 24 -18.59 -29.27 -2.57
C SER A 24 -17.84 -29.86 -3.76
N SER A 25 -16.63 -29.38 -3.99
CA SER A 25 -15.70 -29.95 -4.97
C SER A 25 -14.37 -30.22 -4.29
N ASN A 26 -13.55 -31.09 -4.87
CA ASN A 26 -12.16 -31.27 -4.44
C ASN A 26 -11.28 -30.04 -4.79
N SER A 27 -11.78 -29.17 -5.68
CA SER A 27 -11.12 -27.90 -5.97
C SER A 27 -11.39 -26.87 -4.87
N PRO A 28 -10.35 -26.35 -4.19
CA PRO A 28 -10.54 -25.30 -3.18
C PRO A 28 -11.12 -24.06 -3.83
N ASN A 29 -12.01 -23.41 -3.10
CA ASN A 29 -12.73 -22.22 -3.53
C ASN A 29 -13.41 -22.34 -4.90
N TYR A 30 -13.76 -23.57 -5.31
CA TYR A 30 -14.44 -23.87 -6.56
C TYR A 30 -13.69 -23.33 -7.80
N HIS A 31 -12.34 -23.28 -7.76
CA HIS A 31 -11.52 -22.81 -8.88
C HIS A 31 -11.69 -23.65 -10.15
N ILE A 32 -11.91 -24.95 -9.97
CA ILE A 32 -12.18 -25.91 -11.05
C ILE A 32 -13.56 -26.54 -10.76
N PHE A 33 -14.60 -25.94 -11.34
CA PHE A 33 -15.96 -26.48 -11.31
C PHE A 33 -16.43 -26.73 -12.75
N SER A 34 -16.08 -27.90 -13.27
CA SER A 34 -16.16 -28.22 -14.69
C SER A 34 -16.69 -29.63 -14.95
N THR A 35 -16.83 -30.00 -16.23
CA THR A 35 -17.21 -31.36 -16.63
C THR A 35 -16.22 -32.45 -16.18
N ARG A 36 -15.02 -32.07 -15.74
CA ARG A 36 -14.00 -32.98 -15.20
C ARG A 36 -14.05 -33.10 -13.68
N SER A 37 -14.72 -32.19 -12.99
CA SER A 37 -14.73 -32.12 -11.53
C SER A 37 -15.71 -33.12 -10.91
N THR A 38 -15.32 -33.76 -9.81
CA THR A 38 -16.27 -34.50 -8.97
C THR A 38 -17.02 -33.51 -8.07
N ILE A 39 -18.35 -33.50 -8.19
CA ILE A 39 -19.24 -32.69 -7.35
C ILE A 39 -19.80 -33.59 -6.27
N LYS A 40 -19.50 -33.28 -5.00
CA LYS A 40 -20.04 -34.02 -3.85
C LYS A 40 -21.33 -33.35 -3.43
N LEU A 41 -22.41 -34.12 -3.33
CA LEU A 41 -23.71 -33.68 -2.84
C LEU A 41 -23.93 -34.22 -1.42
N GLU A 42 -24.49 -33.40 -0.55
CA GLU A 42 -24.82 -33.75 0.82
C GLU A 42 -26.22 -33.22 1.16
N TYR A 43 -27.04 -34.07 1.76
CA TYR A 43 -28.36 -33.72 2.30
C TYR A 43 -28.44 -34.09 3.79
N GLU A 44 -28.87 -33.14 4.60
CA GLU A 44 -29.14 -33.26 6.03
C GLU A 44 -30.66 -33.17 6.26
N GLY A 45 -31.29 -34.31 6.48
CA GLY A 45 -32.70 -34.41 6.81
C GLY A 45 -33.19 -35.86 6.79
N THR A 46 -34.26 -36.14 7.51
CA THR A 46 -34.79 -37.51 7.68
C THR A 46 -35.72 -37.96 6.56
N LEU A 47 -36.23 -37.02 5.75
CA LEU A 47 -37.21 -37.27 4.69
C LEU A 47 -36.57 -37.51 3.31
N PHE A 48 -35.24 -37.63 3.20
CA PHE A 48 -34.56 -37.81 1.92
C PHE A 48 -34.99 -39.10 1.20
N SER A 49 -35.34 -38.99 -0.08
CA SER A 49 -35.70 -40.13 -0.93
C SER A 49 -34.63 -40.42 -2.00
N GLU A 50 -34.43 -39.47 -2.93
CA GLU A 50 -33.45 -39.61 -4.01
C GLU A 50 -33.07 -38.25 -4.62
N TRP A 51 -31.96 -38.20 -5.36
CA TRP A 51 -31.55 -37.00 -6.10
C TRP A 51 -32.15 -36.95 -7.50
N SER A 52 -32.80 -35.84 -7.86
CA SER A 52 -33.15 -35.50 -9.23
C SER A 52 -31.96 -34.82 -9.92
N VAL A 53 -31.46 -35.41 -10.99
CA VAL A 53 -30.31 -34.92 -11.77
C VAL A 53 -30.61 -35.06 -13.28
N PRO A 54 -30.07 -34.18 -14.13
CA PRO A 54 -30.33 -34.21 -15.56
C PRO A 54 -29.56 -35.36 -16.22
N GLY A 55 -30.03 -35.85 -17.38
CA GLY A 55 -29.39 -36.97 -18.10
C GLY A 55 -27.96 -36.68 -18.59
N THR A 56 -27.57 -35.41 -18.62
CA THR A 56 -26.20 -34.91 -18.87
C THR A 56 -25.24 -35.13 -17.71
N CYS A 57 -25.74 -35.55 -16.53
CA CYS A 57 -24.92 -35.85 -15.36
C CYS A 57 -25.15 -37.30 -14.88
N SER A 58 -24.07 -37.95 -14.44
CA SER A 58 -24.08 -39.27 -13.81
C SER A 58 -23.88 -39.16 -12.31
N ILE A 59 -24.73 -39.85 -11.55
CA ILE A 59 -24.69 -39.88 -10.09
C ILE A 59 -24.35 -41.29 -9.61
N LYS A 60 -23.44 -41.40 -8.63
CA LYS A 60 -22.91 -42.68 -8.15
C LYS A 60 -23.96 -43.50 -7.41
N ASN A 61 -24.64 -42.89 -6.44
CA ASN A 61 -25.78 -43.49 -5.74
C ASN A 61 -26.89 -42.44 -5.59
N LYS A 62 -27.98 -42.62 -6.33
CA LYS A 62 -29.11 -41.68 -6.35
C LYS A 62 -29.90 -41.62 -5.04
N ARG A 63 -29.90 -42.71 -4.25
CA ARG A 63 -30.65 -42.84 -2.99
C ARG A 63 -29.81 -42.56 -1.74
N SER A 64 -28.53 -42.22 -1.90
CA SER A 64 -27.70 -41.84 -0.77
C SER A 64 -27.78 -40.33 -0.52
N PRO A 65 -28.05 -39.88 0.72
CA PRO A 65 -28.00 -38.45 1.08
C PRO A 65 -26.63 -37.82 0.83
N LYS A 66 -25.56 -38.62 0.89
CA LYS A 66 -24.19 -38.20 0.50
C LYS A 66 -23.75 -38.97 -0.73
N THR A 67 -23.46 -38.28 -1.82
CA THR A 67 -23.15 -38.93 -3.11
C THR A 67 -22.27 -38.08 -4.00
N GLU A 68 -21.78 -38.66 -5.09
CA GLU A 68 -20.91 -38.00 -6.07
C GLU A 68 -21.64 -37.87 -7.40
N LEU A 69 -21.54 -36.69 -8.01
CA LEU A 69 -22.11 -36.31 -9.29
C LEU A 69 -20.98 -35.90 -10.26
N ARG A 70 -21.08 -36.33 -11.52
CA ARG A 70 -20.21 -35.90 -12.62
C ARG A 70 -21.06 -35.49 -13.81
N CYS A 71 -20.73 -34.38 -14.47
CA CYS A 71 -21.49 -33.89 -15.62
C CYS A 71 -20.64 -33.96 -16.90
N SER A 72 -21.18 -34.55 -17.97
CA SER A 72 -20.45 -34.75 -19.22
C SER A 72 -20.55 -33.57 -20.19
N SER A 73 -21.57 -32.71 -20.03
CA SER A 73 -21.75 -31.51 -20.84
C SER A 73 -21.62 -30.23 -20.00
N PRO A 74 -20.99 -29.17 -20.56
CA PRO A 74 -20.98 -27.86 -19.92
C PRO A 74 -22.36 -27.21 -20.00
N GLY A 75 -22.61 -26.24 -19.13
CA GLY A 75 -23.87 -25.50 -19.02
C GLY A 75 -24.48 -25.60 -17.63
N ILE A 76 -25.73 -25.15 -17.52
CA ILE A 76 -26.45 -25.07 -16.27
C ILE A 76 -27.19 -26.39 -16.01
N GLN A 77 -26.87 -27.04 -14.90
CA GLN A 77 -27.40 -28.34 -14.51
C GLN A 77 -28.35 -28.17 -13.32
N ILE A 78 -29.59 -28.66 -13.45
CA ILE A 78 -30.64 -28.52 -12.43
C ILE A 78 -30.56 -29.71 -11.47
N ILE A 79 -30.28 -29.46 -10.20
CA ILE A 79 -30.15 -30.51 -9.19
C ILE A 79 -31.12 -30.22 -8.05
N LYS A 80 -31.80 -31.28 -7.60
CA LYS A 80 -32.79 -31.17 -6.53
C LYS A 80 -32.88 -32.47 -5.72
N PRO A 81 -32.90 -32.42 -4.38
CA PRO A 81 -33.28 -33.58 -3.57
C PRO A 81 -34.80 -33.80 -3.61
N ILE A 82 -35.23 -35.05 -3.78
CA ILE A 82 -36.62 -35.48 -3.68
C ILE A 82 -36.81 -36.05 -2.28
N VAL A 83 -37.85 -35.58 -1.59
CA VAL A 83 -38.17 -35.98 -0.21
C VAL A 83 -39.53 -36.70 -0.13
N THR A 84 -39.69 -37.60 0.84
CA THR A 84 -40.96 -38.28 1.12
C THR A 84 -41.82 -37.41 2.03
N GLY A 85 -42.55 -36.46 1.45
CA GLY A 85 -43.44 -35.54 2.18
C GLY A 85 -44.09 -34.50 1.25
N PRO A 86 -45.02 -33.67 1.74
CA PRO A 86 -45.60 -32.57 0.97
C PRO A 86 -44.60 -31.42 0.72
N ASP A 87 -43.47 -31.40 1.46
CA ASP A 87 -42.49 -30.33 1.40
C ASP A 87 -41.67 -30.39 0.10
N LEU A 88 -41.61 -29.27 -0.60
CA LEU A 88 -40.82 -29.08 -1.81
C LEU A 88 -39.46 -28.50 -1.43
N GLU A 89 -38.42 -29.32 -1.51
CA GLU A 89 -37.04 -28.86 -1.35
C GLU A 89 -36.60 -27.93 -2.50
N GLU A 90 -35.67 -27.03 -2.17
CA GLU A 90 -35.13 -26.07 -3.13
C GLU A 90 -34.25 -26.76 -4.20
N GLU A 91 -34.48 -26.40 -5.47
CA GLU A 91 -33.61 -26.75 -6.58
C GLU A 91 -32.44 -25.74 -6.71
N ARG A 92 -31.28 -26.22 -7.16
CA ARG A 92 -30.12 -25.39 -7.49
C ARG A 92 -29.71 -25.58 -8.94
N TYR A 93 -29.26 -24.49 -9.54
CA TYR A 93 -28.82 -24.39 -10.93
C TYR A 93 -27.31 -24.25 -10.95
N LEU A 94 -26.59 -25.38 -11.06
CA LEU A 94 -25.13 -25.37 -11.02
C LEU A 94 -24.56 -25.08 -12.41
N SER A 95 -23.80 -24.00 -12.55
CA SER A 95 -23.07 -23.68 -13.79
C SER A 95 -21.80 -24.53 -13.86
N VAL A 96 -21.75 -25.47 -14.81
CA VAL A 96 -20.60 -26.36 -15.05
C VAL A 96 -19.85 -25.90 -16.30
N ASP A 97 -18.57 -25.55 -16.15
CA ASP A 97 -17.77 -25.02 -17.26
C ASP A 97 -17.11 -26.13 -18.10
N SER A 98 -16.78 -25.81 -19.35
CA SER A 98 -15.83 -26.59 -20.16
C SER A 98 -14.43 -26.01 -19.96
N SER A 99 -13.70 -26.54 -18.98
CA SER A 99 -12.38 -26.03 -18.63
C SER A 99 -11.27 -27.00 -19.05
N HIS A 100 -10.19 -26.46 -19.60
CA HIS A 100 -8.93 -27.17 -19.82
C HIS A 100 -8.03 -27.12 -18.58
N THR A 101 -8.46 -26.50 -17.50
CA THR A 101 -7.72 -26.47 -16.23
C THR A 101 -8.02 -27.72 -15.43
N CYS A 102 -7.00 -28.52 -15.13
CA CYS A 102 -7.13 -29.73 -14.29
C CYS A 102 -6.24 -29.68 -13.07
N PHE A 103 -5.11 -28.98 -13.15
CA PHE A 103 -4.10 -28.96 -12.09
C PHE A 103 -4.08 -27.61 -11.38
N LEU A 104 -3.67 -27.62 -10.12
CA LEU A 104 -3.57 -26.43 -9.29
C LEU A 104 -2.18 -26.32 -8.67
N TRP A 105 -1.75 -25.09 -8.40
CA TRP A 105 -0.61 -24.84 -7.53
C TRP A 105 -0.96 -25.12 -6.07
N TYR A 106 -0.14 -25.93 -5.43
CA TYR A 106 -0.05 -25.97 -3.97
C TYR A 106 1.12 -25.12 -3.53
N TYR A 107 0.94 -24.36 -2.44
CA TYR A 107 2.04 -23.63 -1.82
C TYR A 107 2.02 -23.75 -0.30
N LYS A 108 3.21 -23.73 0.28
CA LYS A 108 3.47 -23.64 1.71
C LYS A 108 4.45 -22.49 1.95
N VAL A 109 4.21 -21.69 3.00
CA VAL A 109 5.06 -20.56 3.35
C VAL A 109 5.84 -20.88 4.61
N ILE A 110 7.14 -20.58 4.60
CA ILE A 110 8.02 -20.59 5.77
C ILE A 110 8.48 -19.17 6.03
N ASN A 111 8.19 -18.67 7.22
CA ASN A 111 8.49 -17.31 7.66
C ASN A 111 9.83 -17.28 8.43
N PHE A 112 10.78 -16.47 7.98
CA PHE A 112 12.03 -16.19 8.69
C PHE A 112 12.00 -14.74 9.21
N THR A 113 11.63 -14.58 10.48
CA THR A 113 11.48 -13.27 11.12
C THR A 113 12.81 -12.55 11.32
N ASN A 114 13.91 -13.28 11.54
CA ASN A 114 15.23 -12.69 11.82
C ASN A 114 15.80 -11.84 10.66
N ASN A 115 15.50 -12.20 9.41
CA ASN A 115 15.97 -11.50 8.22
C ASN A 115 14.82 -10.98 7.34
N LEU A 116 13.57 -11.02 7.85
CA LEU A 116 12.36 -10.59 7.17
C LEU A 116 12.22 -11.21 5.77
N THR A 117 12.47 -12.52 5.65
CA THR A 117 12.29 -13.26 4.40
C THR A 117 11.26 -14.38 4.53
N GLN A 118 10.55 -14.66 3.45
CA GLN A 118 9.62 -15.77 3.33
C GLN A 118 10.11 -16.71 2.23
N VAL A 119 10.12 -18.00 2.53
CA VAL A 119 10.39 -19.04 1.53
C VAL A 119 9.08 -19.74 1.22
N ILE A 120 8.68 -19.66 -0.04
CA ILE A 120 7.48 -20.32 -0.56
C ILE A 120 7.91 -21.61 -1.25
N ILE A 121 7.38 -22.71 -0.75
CA ILE A 121 7.54 -24.05 -1.32
C ILE A 121 6.32 -24.33 -2.18
N ILE A 122 6.52 -24.62 -3.46
CA ILE A 122 5.44 -24.78 -4.45
C ILE A 122 5.53 -26.17 -5.08
N TRP A 123 4.39 -26.79 -5.32
CA TRP A 123 4.25 -27.99 -6.17
C TRP A 123 2.92 -27.99 -6.91
N ILE A 124 2.75 -28.92 -7.83
CA ILE A 124 1.53 -29.10 -8.63
C ILE A 124 0.80 -30.32 -8.10
N TYR A 125 -0.51 -30.21 -7.93
CA TYR A 125 -1.37 -31.32 -7.55
C TYR A 125 -2.60 -31.40 -8.44
N ASP A 126 -3.15 -32.60 -8.56
CA ASP A 126 -4.42 -32.89 -9.22
C ASP A 126 -5.51 -33.02 -8.15
N PRO A 127 -6.49 -32.09 -8.06
CA PRO A 127 -7.55 -32.15 -7.07
C PRO A 127 -8.36 -33.46 -7.08
N GLU A 128 -8.46 -34.15 -8.22
CA GLU A 128 -9.24 -35.39 -8.29
C GLU A 128 -8.47 -36.62 -7.77
N ASN A 129 -7.13 -36.53 -7.69
CA ASN A 129 -6.25 -37.64 -7.28
C ASN A 129 -5.31 -37.28 -6.11
N ALA A 130 -5.58 -36.15 -5.45
CA ALA A 130 -4.77 -35.63 -4.36
C ALA A 130 -5.02 -36.32 -3.02
N ASP A 131 -3.99 -36.31 -2.18
CA ASP A 131 -4.10 -36.81 -0.81
C ASP A 131 -5.06 -35.92 0.01
N PRO A 132 -5.83 -36.48 0.97
CA PRO A 132 -6.71 -35.69 1.83
C PRO A 132 -6.00 -34.49 2.50
N SER A 133 -4.71 -34.61 2.83
CA SER A 133 -3.95 -33.50 3.41
C SER A 133 -3.70 -32.34 2.42
N GLU A 134 -3.54 -32.64 1.13
CA GLU A 134 -3.39 -31.62 0.08
C GLU A 134 -4.74 -30.92 -0.17
N LEU A 135 -5.84 -31.67 -0.15
CA LEU A 135 -7.20 -31.12 -0.27
C LEU A 135 -7.57 -30.21 0.90
N LEU A 136 -7.22 -30.61 2.12
CA LEU A 136 -7.42 -29.82 3.34
C LEU A 136 -6.40 -28.68 3.51
N ARG A 137 -5.45 -28.52 2.57
CA ARG A 137 -4.40 -27.50 2.59
C ARG A 137 -3.55 -27.51 3.88
N ASN A 138 -3.33 -28.70 4.45
CA ASN A 138 -2.48 -28.91 5.62
C ASN A 138 -1.25 -29.80 5.33
N ALA A 139 -1.07 -30.23 4.07
CA ALA A 139 0.08 -30.99 3.62
C ALA A 139 1.40 -30.22 3.83
N ASN A 140 2.35 -30.88 4.49
CA ASN A 140 3.70 -30.38 4.71
C ASN A 140 4.66 -30.67 3.55
N GLU A 141 4.39 -31.74 2.81
CA GLU A 141 5.15 -32.25 1.67
C GLU A 141 4.17 -32.76 0.59
N PRO A 142 4.57 -32.78 -0.70
CA PRO A 142 3.73 -33.31 -1.77
C PRO A 142 3.49 -34.82 -1.63
N SER A 143 2.29 -35.27 -1.99
CA SER A 143 1.99 -36.70 -2.12
C SER A 143 2.81 -37.36 -3.24
N LEU A 144 2.91 -38.69 -3.25
CA LEU A 144 3.65 -39.41 -4.32
C LEU A 144 3.14 -39.04 -5.72
N ASN A 145 1.81 -38.90 -5.87
CA ASN A 145 1.17 -38.47 -7.11
C ASN A 145 1.61 -37.05 -7.50
N SER A 146 1.53 -36.10 -6.57
CA SER A 146 1.95 -34.71 -6.79
C SER A 146 3.45 -34.58 -7.10
N ILE A 147 4.31 -35.42 -6.51
CA ILE A 147 5.75 -35.48 -6.82
C ILE A 147 5.97 -35.88 -8.28
N ILE A 148 5.30 -36.95 -8.73
CA ILE A 148 5.45 -37.46 -10.09
C ILE A 148 4.91 -36.44 -11.10
N LEU A 149 3.71 -35.92 -10.86
CA LEU A 149 3.07 -34.90 -11.70
C LEU A 149 3.94 -33.65 -11.83
N SER A 150 4.43 -33.13 -10.71
CA SER A 150 5.28 -31.94 -10.69
C SER A 150 6.58 -32.16 -11.46
N LYS A 151 7.23 -33.33 -11.32
CA LYS A 151 8.46 -33.67 -12.06
C LYS A 151 8.22 -33.81 -13.57
N GLN A 152 7.10 -34.41 -13.96
CA GLN A 152 6.74 -34.56 -15.38
C GLN A 152 6.50 -33.20 -16.02
N LEU A 153 5.66 -32.36 -15.41
CA LEU A 153 5.40 -31.00 -15.89
C LEU A 153 6.68 -30.15 -15.90
N ALA A 154 7.55 -30.28 -14.90
CA ALA A 154 8.85 -29.60 -14.89
C ALA A 154 9.73 -30.00 -16.08
N THR A 155 9.71 -31.29 -16.45
CA THR A 155 10.46 -31.81 -17.61
C THR A 155 9.90 -31.26 -18.93
N LEU A 156 8.59 -31.02 -19.00
CA LEU A 156 7.92 -30.39 -20.14
C LEU A 156 8.11 -28.86 -20.20
N GLY A 157 8.90 -28.27 -19.30
CA GLY A 157 9.21 -26.84 -19.30
C GLY A 157 8.40 -26.01 -18.30
N GLN A 158 7.61 -26.64 -17.44
CA GLN A 158 6.86 -25.94 -16.41
C GLN A 158 7.77 -25.38 -15.32
N LYS A 159 7.63 -24.08 -15.05
CA LYS A 159 8.39 -23.40 -13.98
C LYS A 159 7.51 -22.33 -13.33
N PRO A 160 7.25 -22.40 -12.01
CA PRO A 160 6.50 -21.36 -11.32
C PRO A 160 7.36 -20.10 -11.15
N ALA A 161 6.72 -18.94 -11.23
CA ALA A 161 7.25 -17.67 -10.78
C ALA A 161 6.17 -16.94 -9.97
N ILE A 162 6.61 -16.15 -9.00
CA ILE A 162 5.70 -15.35 -8.17
C ILE A 162 5.73 -13.93 -8.68
N TYR A 163 4.58 -13.46 -9.10
CA TYR A 163 4.34 -12.10 -9.55
C TYR A 163 3.73 -11.33 -8.40
N THR A 164 4.30 -10.17 -8.09
CA THR A 164 3.69 -9.25 -7.14
C THR A 164 2.88 -8.21 -7.87
N VAL A 165 1.64 -8.00 -7.43
CA VAL A 165 0.69 -7.14 -8.16
C VAL A 165 1.05 -5.66 -7.96
N LEU A 166 1.42 -5.27 -6.74
CA LEU A 166 1.63 -3.87 -6.38
C LEU A 166 3.00 -3.36 -6.85
N ARG A 167 4.09 -4.10 -6.55
CA ARG A 167 5.45 -3.71 -6.96
C ARG A 167 5.86 -4.20 -8.35
N ARG A 168 5.05 -5.04 -9.01
CA ARG A 168 5.34 -5.66 -10.32
C ARG A 168 6.70 -6.39 -10.36
N LYS A 169 7.11 -6.96 -9.22
CA LYS A 169 8.33 -7.76 -9.14
C LYS A 169 8.03 -9.20 -9.50
N VAL A 170 9.01 -9.86 -10.11
CA VAL A 170 8.92 -11.28 -10.44
C VAL A 170 10.01 -12.01 -9.68
N TYR A 171 9.61 -13.02 -8.92
CA TYR A 171 10.51 -13.85 -8.14
C TYR A 171 10.57 -15.24 -8.72
N PHE A 172 11.79 -15.69 -9.01
CA PHE A 172 12.05 -17.00 -9.61
C PHE A 172 12.59 -18.00 -8.57
N PRO A 173 12.45 -19.31 -8.82
CA PRO A 173 13.03 -20.35 -7.99
C PRO A 173 14.55 -20.20 -7.88
N HIS A 174 15.05 -20.19 -6.63
CA HIS A 174 16.47 -19.98 -6.34
C HIS A 174 17.32 -21.25 -6.54
N ARG A 175 16.69 -22.43 -6.47
CA ARG A 175 17.35 -23.75 -6.58
C ARG A 175 16.67 -24.60 -7.64
N LYS A 176 17.42 -25.58 -8.18
CA LYS A 176 16.84 -26.66 -8.98
C LYS A 176 15.81 -27.42 -8.14
N MET A 177 14.75 -27.87 -8.80
CA MET A 177 13.66 -28.63 -8.19
C MET A 177 14.22 -29.80 -7.37
N LYS A 178 13.77 -29.96 -6.13
CA LYS A 178 14.17 -31.07 -5.25
C LYS A 178 12.92 -31.80 -4.80
N ASN A 179 12.89 -33.11 -4.99
CA ASN A 179 11.75 -33.96 -4.59
C ASN A 179 10.36 -33.47 -5.04
N GLY A 180 10.24 -32.91 -6.25
CA GLY A 180 8.95 -32.46 -6.76
C GLY A 180 8.53 -31.04 -6.34
N THR A 181 9.37 -30.28 -5.62
CA THR A 181 9.04 -28.93 -5.16
C THR A 181 9.99 -27.85 -5.70
N TRP A 182 9.45 -26.63 -5.85
CA TRP A 182 10.20 -25.41 -6.12
C TRP A 182 10.25 -24.53 -4.87
N HIS A 183 11.37 -23.82 -4.66
CA HIS A 183 11.56 -22.92 -3.52
C HIS A 183 11.85 -21.50 -4.03
N ILE A 184 11.02 -20.54 -3.63
CA ILE A 184 11.13 -19.13 -4.01
C ILE A 184 11.24 -18.29 -2.75
N SER A 185 12.34 -17.56 -2.60
CA SER A 185 12.52 -16.61 -1.51
C SER A 185 12.04 -15.23 -1.91
N ILE A 186 11.30 -14.58 -1.02
CA ILE A 186 10.76 -13.22 -1.20
C ILE A 186 10.93 -12.43 0.11
N PRO A 187 11.03 -11.09 0.05
CA PRO A 187 11.05 -10.27 1.25
C PRO A 187 9.64 -10.19 1.89
N MET A 188 9.59 -10.21 3.22
CA MET A 188 8.39 -9.82 3.97
C MET A 188 8.17 -8.32 3.79
N THR A 189 7.00 -7.94 3.29
CA THR A 189 6.63 -6.55 3.07
C THR A 189 5.18 -6.33 3.48
N GLU A 190 4.91 -5.20 4.10
CA GLU A 190 3.54 -4.76 4.41
C GLU A 190 2.84 -4.17 3.18
N ASP A 191 3.61 -3.70 2.19
CA ASP A 191 3.12 -2.93 1.04
C ASP A 191 3.00 -3.71 -0.28
N ASP A 192 3.32 -5.01 -0.29
CA ASP A 192 3.26 -5.87 -1.49
C ASP A 192 2.57 -7.22 -1.19
N VAL A 193 1.36 -7.14 -0.63
CA VAL A 193 0.62 -8.29 -0.08
C VAL A 193 0.06 -9.23 -1.16
N LEU A 194 -0.48 -8.66 -2.26
CA LEU A 194 -1.14 -9.41 -3.32
C LEU A 194 -0.12 -10.08 -4.23
N LYS A 195 -0.15 -11.42 -4.27
CA LYS A 195 0.77 -12.24 -5.06
C LYS A 195 0.02 -13.23 -5.93
N GLU A 196 0.64 -13.59 -7.03
CA GLU A 196 0.12 -14.56 -7.98
C GLU A 196 1.19 -15.56 -8.36
N ILE A 197 0.86 -16.85 -8.27
CA ILE A 197 1.71 -17.92 -8.79
C ILE A 197 1.28 -18.16 -10.23
N ARG A 198 2.19 -17.89 -11.17
CA ARG A 198 2.02 -18.27 -12.57
C ARG A 198 3.12 -19.21 -13.00
N GLY A 199 2.82 -20.08 -13.94
CA GLY A 199 3.84 -20.85 -14.64
C GLY A 199 3.84 -20.57 -16.13
N ASN A 200 4.80 -21.19 -16.81
CA ASN A 200 4.74 -21.29 -18.26
C ASN A 200 3.44 -22.01 -18.68
N GLN A 201 2.94 -21.75 -19.88
CA GLN A 201 1.78 -22.45 -20.40
C GLN A 201 2.24 -23.78 -21.00
N VAL A 202 2.13 -24.85 -20.22
CA VAL A 202 2.46 -26.23 -20.62
C VAL A 202 1.24 -27.11 -20.43
N ALA A 203 0.85 -27.82 -21.50
CA ALA A 203 -0.23 -28.78 -21.46
C ALA A 203 0.30 -30.18 -21.13
N PHE A 204 -0.41 -30.92 -20.28
CA PHE A 204 -0.21 -32.35 -20.06
C PHE A 204 -1.56 -33.05 -20.16
N GLN A 205 -1.74 -33.95 -21.13
CA GLN A 205 -3.04 -34.61 -21.41
C GLN A 205 -4.20 -33.61 -21.61
N ASP A 206 -3.97 -32.58 -22.43
CA ASP A 206 -4.90 -31.47 -22.70
C ASP A 206 -5.34 -30.69 -21.44
N CYS A 207 -4.57 -30.80 -20.35
CA CYS A 207 -4.78 -30.08 -19.11
C CYS A 207 -3.70 -29.02 -18.86
N PHE A 208 -4.13 -27.86 -18.39
CA PHE A 208 -3.29 -26.77 -17.91
C PHE A 208 -3.38 -26.63 -16.38
N ILE A 209 -2.45 -25.87 -15.83
CA ILE A 209 -2.42 -25.47 -14.42
C ILE A 209 -3.07 -24.09 -14.31
N ALA A 210 -3.98 -23.91 -13.35
CA ALA A 210 -4.54 -22.59 -13.09
C ALA A 210 -3.55 -21.72 -12.30
N ASP A 211 -3.47 -20.45 -12.69
CA ASP A 211 -2.82 -19.43 -11.89
C ASP A 211 -3.55 -19.25 -10.56
N ILE A 212 -2.81 -18.97 -9.49
CA ILE A 212 -3.37 -18.84 -8.13
C ILE A 212 -2.99 -17.49 -7.53
N PHE A 213 -4.02 -16.73 -7.18
CA PHE A 213 -3.91 -15.53 -6.34
C PHE A 213 -3.92 -15.91 -4.87
N PHE A 214 -3.04 -15.29 -4.11
CA PHE A 214 -2.98 -15.46 -2.67
C PHE A 214 -2.47 -14.19 -2.00
N LEU A 215 -2.95 -13.94 -0.79
CA LEU A 215 -2.45 -12.90 0.09
C LEU A 215 -1.26 -13.46 0.85
N LEU A 216 -0.15 -12.73 0.82
CA LEU A 216 0.99 -13.03 1.66
C LEU A 216 1.52 -11.76 2.28
N THR A 217 1.22 -11.59 3.56
CA THR A 217 1.50 -10.39 4.35
C THR A 217 2.71 -10.60 5.26
N PHE A 218 3.06 -9.55 5.99
CA PHE A 218 3.79 -9.67 7.24
C PHE A 218 3.04 -10.64 8.18
N SER A 219 3.76 -11.57 8.79
CA SER A 219 3.17 -12.58 9.68
C SER A 219 3.00 -12.00 11.08
N PHE A 220 1.79 -11.57 11.41
CA PHE A 220 1.45 -11.30 12.80
C PHE A 220 1.45 -12.60 13.60
N LEU A 221 2.07 -12.56 14.76
CA LEU A 221 2.03 -13.65 15.71
C LEU A 221 0.65 -13.62 16.41
N THR A 222 0.16 -14.77 16.85
CA THR A 222 -1.02 -14.88 17.72
C THR A 222 -0.61 -14.85 19.19
N ILE A 223 -1.49 -14.35 20.05
CA ILE A 223 -1.27 -14.33 21.50
C ILE A 223 -1.36 -15.78 22.01
N PRO A 224 -0.35 -16.27 22.76
CA PRO A 224 -0.34 -17.64 23.26
C PRO A 224 -1.40 -17.84 24.34
N GLU A 225 -1.97 -19.05 24.37
CA GLU A 225 -2.86 -19.48 25.44
C GLU A 225 -2.04 -19.73 26.72
N ILE A 226 -2.43 -19.07 27.82
CA ILE A 226 -1.80 -19.24 29.15
C ILE A 226 -2.76 -20.04 30.02
N PRO A 227 -2.39 -21.25 30.49
CA PRO A 227 -3.32 -22.17 31.18
C PRO A 227 -4.00 -21.61 32.44
N GLU A 228 -3.33 -20.74 33.20
CA GLU A 228 -3.84 -20.17 34.45
C GLU A 228 -4.83 -19.01 34.23
N PHE A 229 -4.98 -18.55 32.99
CA PHE A 229 -5.81 -17.39 32.67
C PHE A 229 -7.26 -17.83 32.44
N LEU A 230 -8.18 -16.91 32.70
CA LEU A 230 -9.63 -17.12 32.62
C LEU A 230 -10.17 -16.75 31.24
N PRO A 231 -11.26 -17.38 30.76
CA PRO A 231 -11.88 -17.06 29.48
C PRO A 231 -12.34 -15.59 29.41
N ILE A 232 -12.53 -15.07 28.21
CA ILE A 232 -13.19 -13.77 28.00
C ILE A 232 -14.19 -13.96 26.87
N SER A 233 -15.42 -13.48 27.04
CA SER A 233 -16.52 -13.81 26.14
C SER A 233 -17.58 -12.70 26.09
N SER A 234 -18.45 -12.81 25.11
CA SER A 234 -19.68 -12.02 25.07
C SER A 234 -20.72 -12.57 26.06
N PRO A 235 -21.81 -11.83 26.35
CA PRO A 235 -22.89 -12.31 27.19
C PRO A 235 -23.49 -13.62 26.68
N GLN A 236 -23.95 -14.48 27.60
CA GLN A 236 -24.55 -15.77 27.27
C GLN A 236 -25.70 -15.62 26.25
N GLY A 237 -25.71 -16.44 25.21
CA GLY A 237 -26.72 -16.41 24.15
C GLY A 237 -26.47 -15.37 23.06
N SER A 238 -25.44 -14.52 23.19
CA SER A 238 -25.07 -13.55 22.15
C SER A 238 -24.61 -14.24 20.87
N GLN A 239 -24.80 -13.54 19.74
CA GLN A 239 -24.23 -13.94 18.45
C GLN A 239 -22.71 -13.71 18.43
N LEU A 240 -22.03 -14.30 17.44
CA LEU A 240 -20.58 -14.10 17.26
C LEU A 240 -20.29 -12.65 16.86
N MET A 241 -19.26 -12.07 17.45
CA MET A 241 -18.66 -10.81 16.99
C MET A 241 -17.21 -11.05 16.58
N ALA A 242 -16.71 -10.25 15.65
CA ALA A 242 -15.34 -10.38 15.21
C ALA A 242 -14.80 -9.06 14.66
N ASP A 243 -13.48 -8.99 14.63
CA ASP A 243 -12.76 -7.99 13.85
C ASP A 243 -11.56 -8.65 13.16
N TRP A 244 -11.11 -8.04 12.07
CA TRP A 244 -9.94 -8.49 11.32
C TRP A 244 -9.08 -7.29 10.94
N ALA A 245 -7.79 -7.52 10.74
CA ALA A 245 -6.91 -6.47 10.24
C ALA A 245 -7.23 -6.19 8.76
N ALA A 246 -7.58 -4.95 8.40
CA ALA A 246 -7.97 -4.59 7.03
C ALA A 246 -6.99 -5.04 5.93
N CYS A 247 -5.68 -4.93 6.19
CA CYS A 247 -4.64 -5.36 5.25
C CYS A 247 -4.23 -6.84 5.39
N VAL A 248 -4.67 -7.51 6.45
CA VAL A 248 -4.38 -8.92 6.74
C VAL A 248 -5.68 -9.62 7.14
N PRO A 249 -6.59 -9.89 6.20
CA PRO A 249 -7.90 -10.47 6.50
C PRO A 249 -7.82 -11.87 7.10
N SER A 250 -6.68 -12.56 7.00
CA SER A 250 -6.44 -13.85 7.67
C SER A 250 -6.15 -13.73 9.16
N PHE A 251 -5.90 -12.52 9.67
CA PHE A 251 -5.70 -12.24 11.09
C PHE A 251 -7.01 -11.74 11.70
N VAL A 252 -7.67 -12.64 12.41
CA VAL A 252 -9.06 -12.47 12.87
C VAL A 252 -9.16 -12.81 14.35
N VAL A 253 -9.97 -12.05 15.08
CA VAL A 253 -10.44 -12.39 16.42
C VAL A 253 -11.94 -12.63 16.35
N VAL A 254 -12.41 -13.71 16.99
CA VAL A 254 -13.83 -14.05 17.12
C VAL A 254 -14.14 -14.17 18.60
N VAL A 255 -15.08 -13.37 19.08
CA VAL A 255 -15.61 -13.46 20.44
C VAL A 255 -16.94 -14.19 20.36
N ALA A 256 -17.02 -15.32 21.06
CA ALA A 256 -18.25 -16.06 21.27
C ALA A 256 -18.70 -15.91 22.72
N ASP A 257 -19.85 -16.46 23.07
CA ASP A 257 -20.41 -16.35 24.43
C ASP A 257 -19.78 -17.28 25.46
N MET A 258 -18.91 -18.19 25.01
CA MET A 258 -18.14 -19.09 25.87
C MET A 258 -16.64 -18.75 25.94
N GLU A 259 -16.05 -18.21 24.87
CA GLU A 259 -14.59 -18.04 24.75
C GLU A 259 -14.28 -17.08 23.58
N THR A 260 -13.08 -16.49 23.60
CA THR A 260 -12.54 -15.70 22.49
C THR A 260 -11.41 -16.44 21.79
N PHE A 261 -11.40 -16.38 20.46
CA PHE A 261 -10.44 -17.09 19.62
C PHE A 261 -9.71 -16.14 18.68
N GLN A 262 -8.45 -16.44 18.41
CA GLN A 262 -7.61 -15.68 17.46
C GLN A 262 -6.95 -16.61 16.46
N THR A 263 -6.78 -16.15 15.22
CA THR A 263 -6.05 -16.84 14.16
C THR A 263 -5.17 -15.87 13.38
N ASN A 264 -4.16 -16.39 12.69
CA ASN A 264 -3.40 -15.66 11.66
C ASN A 264 -3.46 -16.32 10.27
N ASP A 265 -4.23 -17.41 10.12
CA ASP A 265 -4.31 -18.24 8.92
C ASP A 265 -5.77 -18.59 8.53
N SER A 266 -6.71 -17.68 8.82
CA SER A 266 -8.15 -17.85 8.54
C SER A 266 -8.76 -19.08 9.24
N PHE A 267 -8.41 -19.30 10.51
CA PHE A 267 -8.91 -20.36 11.39
C PHE A 267 -8.57 -21.78 10.93
N ARG A 268 -7.52 -21.97 10.12
CA ARG A 268 -6.93 -23.31 9.97
C ARG A 268 -6.25 -23.75 11.25
N THR A 269 -5.62 -22.79 11.92
CA THR A 269 -5.17 -22.86 13.31
C THR A 269 -5.63 -21.63 14.08
N TRP A 270 -5.64 -21.75 15.40
CA TRP A 270 -6.26 -20.81 16.32
C TRP A 270 -5.73 -20.98 17.74
N THR A 271 -5.79 -19.90 18.51
CA THR A 271 -5.48 -19.87 19.95
C THR A 271 -6.65 -19.30 20.73
N ARG A 272 -6.79 -19.71 22.00
CA ARG A 272 -7.77 -19.11 22.91
C ARG A 272 -7.18 -17.88 23.58
N ILE A 273 -7.93 -16.79 23.58
CA ILE A 273 -7.54 -15.55 24.23
C ILE A 273 -8.12 -15.56 25.63
N ARG A 274 -7.22 -15.52 26.62
CA ARG A 274 -7.58 -15.54 28.04
C ARG A 274 -6.93 -14.38 28.78
N VAL A 275 -7.51 -14.02 29.93
CA VAL A 275 -7.10 -12.87 30.74
C VAL A 275 -6.64 -13.30 32.15
N PRO A 276 -5.68 -12.59 32.77
CA PRO A 276 -5.20 -12.94 34.11
C PRO A 276 -6.32 -12.98 35.15
N PRO A 277 -6.29 -13.92 36.11
CA PRO A 277 -7.20 -13.90 37.24
C PRO A 277 -7.00 -12.61 38.07
N ASN A 278 -8.09 -12.07 38.63
CA ASN A 278 -8.14 -10.89 39.51
C ASN A 278 -8.16 -9.50 38.83
N ILE A 279 -8.08 -9.39 37.50
CA ILE A 279 -8.21 -8.08 36.82
C ILE A 279 -9.67 -7.72 36.55
N LEU A 280 -10.48 -8.71 36.18
CA LEU A 280 -11.92 -8.58 35.93
C LEU A 280 -12.68 -9.52 36.86
N THR A 281 -13.86 -9.07 37.28
CA THR A 281 -14.86 -9.93 37.93
C THR A 281 -15.42 -10.95 36.93
N ASP A 282 -16.10 -11.98 37.44
CA ASP A 282 -16.70 -13.01 36.59
C ASP A 282 -17.71 -12.41 35.61
N ASP A 283 -18.58 -11.51 36.08
CA ASP A 283 -19.59 -10.86 35.27
C ASP A 283 -18.96 -9.96 34.18
N GLU A 284 -17.91 -9.21 34.51
CA GLU A 284 -17.20 -8.37 33.54
C GLU A 284 -16.53 -9.19 32.43
N ARG A 285 -15.95 -10.37 32.74
CA ARG A 285 -15.30 -11.22 31.74
C ARG A 285 -16.26 -11.73 30.65
N HIS A 286 -17.54 -11.87 30.98
CA HIS A 286 -18.57 -12.35 30.06
C HIS A 286 -19.43 -11.19 29.51
N SER A 287 -18.95 -9.94 29.61
CA SER A 287 -19.70 -8.73 29.20
C SER A 287 -19.01 -7.96 28.07
N VAL A 288 -18.26 -8.65 27.20
CA VAL A 288 -17.68 -8.01 26.01
C VAL A 288 -18.80 -7.57 25.06
N SER A 289 -18.85 -6.27 24.75
CA SER A 289 -19.83 -5.69 23.84
C SER A 289 -19.29 -5.38 22.45
N ASP A 290 -17.97 -5.16 22.32
CA ASP A 290 -17.30 -4.87 21.05
C ASP A 290 -15.82 -5.26 21.10
N VAL A 291 -15.22 -5.54 19.94
CA VAL A 291 -13.83 -5.98 19.80
C VAL A 291 -13.16 -5.32 18.59
N THR A 292 -11.89 -4.95 18.71
CA THR A 292 -11.12 -4.40 17.59
C THR A 292 -9.66 -4.86 17.62
N LEU A 293 -9.10 -5.12 16.44
CA LEU A 293 -7.70 -5.48 16.26
C LEU A 293 -6.84 -4.28 15.85
N SER A 294 -5.63 -4.23 16.39
CA SER A 294 -4.60 -3.27 15.97
C SER A 294 -3.20 -3.89 16.00
N GLN A 295 -2.19 -3.11 15.62
CA GLN A 295 -0.79 -3.48 15.81
C GLN A 295 -0.38 -3.59 17.29
N ASP A 296 -1.04 -2.87 18.20
CA ASP A 296 -0.70 -2.86 19.63
C ASP A 296 -1.30 -4.07 20.39
N GLY A 297 -2.31 -4.74 19.82
CA GLY A 297 -2.99 -5.89 20.41
C GLY A 297 -4.49 -5.95 20.09
N ILE A 298 -5.23 -6.69 20.92
CA ILE A 298 -6.69 -6.83 20.85
C ILE A 298 -7.33 -5.87 21.86
N PHE A 299 -8.26 -5.05 21.41
CA PHE A 299 -9.05 -4.17 22.25
C PHE A 299 -10.43 -4.78 22.51
N PHE A 300 -10.84 -4.79 23.78
CA PHE A 300 -12.15 -5.26 24.23
C PHE A 300 -12.90 -4.09 24.88
N LEU A 301 -14.13 -3.84 24.45
CA LEU A 301 -15.04 -2.92 25.13
C LEU A 301 -15.88 -3.72 26.13
N ILE A 302 -15.76 -3.40 27.42
CA ILE A 302 -16.43 -4.10 28.52
C ILE A 302 -17.02 -3.05 29.45
N ASN A 303 -18.34 -3.04 29.63
CA ASN A 303 -19.05 -2.13 30.55
C ASN A 303 -18.66 -0.64 30.40
N GLY A 304 -18.38 -0.22 29.16
CA GLY A 304 -18.01 1.17 28.83
C GLY A 304 -16.54 1.53 29.07
N ILE A 305 -15.68 0.56 29.37
CA ILE A 305 -14.23 0.70 29.55
C ILE A 305 -13.49 -0.08 28.45
N LEU A 306 -12.42 0.51 27.92
CA LEU A 306 -11.59 -0.13 26.89
C LEU A 306 -10.43 -0.90 27.53
N TYR A 307 -10.34 -2.19 27.28
CA TYR A 307 -9.24 -3.04 27.74
C TYR A 307 -8.33 -3.45 26.58
N LEU A 308 -7.02 -3.46 26.80
CA LEU A 308 -6.03 -3.93 25.84
C LEU A 308 -5.45 -5.26 26.30
N LYS A 309 -5.50 -6.28 25.43
CA LYS A 309 -4.73 -7.52 25.52
C LYS A 309 -3.60 -7.51 24.50
N ASN A 310 -2.37 -7.63 24.97
CA ASN A 310 -1.19 -7.88 24.13
C ASN A 310 -0.43 -9.13 24.60
N TYR A 311 0.79 -9.37 24.10
CA TYR A 311 1.61 -10.52 24.48
C TYR A 311 1.91 -10.60 25.99
N ASN A 312 2.14 -9.46 26.62
CA ASN A 312 2.73 -9.39 27.95
C ASN A 312 1.74 -8.96 29.03
N ALA A 313 0.64 -8.30 28.65
CA ALA A 313 -0.25 -7.65 29.59
C ALA A 313 -1.72 -7.70 29.13
N PHE A 314 -2.59 -7.60 30.13
CA PHE A 314 -3.99 -7.23 29.99
C PHE A 314 -4.25 -6.06 30.92
N ARG A 315 -4.76 -4.93 30.42
CA ARG A 315 -4.99 -3.74 31.25
C ARG A 315 -6.14 -2.89 30.72
N GLY A 316 -6.88 -2.27 31.64
CA GLY A 316 -7.82 -1.21 31.32
C GLY A 316 -7.08 0.06 30.89
N LEU A 317 -7.64 0.75 29.90
CA LEU A 317 -7.21 2.05 29.44
C LEU A 317 -8.18 3.11 29.96
N GLY A 318 -7.66 4.30 30.28
CA GLY A 318 -8.45 5.41 30.77
C GLY A 318 -7.67 6.71 30.70
N SER A 319 -7.82 7.54 31.73
CA SER A 319 -7.24 8.89 31.80
C SER A 319 -5.72 8.92 31.62
N ASN A 320 -5.02 7.84 32.00
CA ASN A 320 -3.58 7.66 31.83
C ASN A 320 -3.10 7.70 30.36
N VAL A 321 -3.99 7.46 29.40
CA VAL A 321 -3.69 7.49 27.96
C VAL A 321 -4.57 8.50 27.21
N ASN A 322 -5.16 9.48 27.92
CA ASN A 322 -6.13 10.47 27.42
C ASN A 322 -7.44 9.86 26.90
N LEU A 323 -7.90 8.78 27.51
CA LEU A 323 -9.25 8.23 27.31
C LEU A 323 -10.11 8.48 28.55
N PRO A 324 -11.45 8.48 28.44
CA PRO A 324 -12.31 8.52 29.60
C PRO A 324 -12.23 7.20 30.37
N ASP A 325 -12.37 7.24 31.70
CA ASP A 325 -12.35 6.05 32.55
C ASP A 325 -13.63 5.19 32.45
N GLY A 326 -14.62 5.64 31.65
CA GLY A 326 -15.89 4.95 31.40
C GLY A 326 -16.75 5.68 30.38
N GLY A 327 -17.93 5.13 30.06
CA GLY A 327 -18.91 5.75 29.16
C GLY A 327 -18.58 5.65 27.66
N ILE A 328 -17.61 4.82 27.29
CA ILE A 328 -17.32 4.49 25.89
C ILE A 328 -18.45 3.61 25.35
N ILE A 329 -19.07 4.01 24.25
CA ILE A 329 -20.21 3.30 23.67
C ILE A 329 -19.87 2.54 22.40
N GLY A 330 -18.72 2.82 21.78
CA GLY A 330 -18.27 2.08 20.60
C GLY A 330 -16.82 2.32 20.24
N ILE A 331 -16.28 1.38 19.47
CA ILE A 331 -14.93 1.40 18.91
C ILE A 331 -14.97 0.98 17.44
N THR A 332 -14.03 1.48 16.64
CA THR A 332 -13.93 1.06 15.23
C THR A 332 -12.50 1.16 14.73
N SER A 333 -12.16 0.31 13.77
CA SER A 333 -10.91 0.30 13.02
C SER A 333 -11.18 0.55 11.55
N ARG A 334 -10.13 0.90 10.80
CA ARG A 334 -10.24 1.02 9.34
C ARG A 334 -10.61 -0.33 8.74
N LYS A 335 -11.62 -0.35 7.86
CA LYS A 335 -12.10 -1.58 7.19
C LYS A 335 -11.40 -1.85 5.85
N TRP A 336 -10.94 -0.79 5.17
CA TRP A 336 -10.26 -0.90 3.87
C TRP A 336 -8.74 -0.77 3.98
N CYS A 337 -8.02 -1.61 3.23
CA CYS A 337 -6.57 -1.59 3.22
C CYS A 337 -6.00 -0.50 2.32
N TRP A 338 -5.55 0.60 2.94
CA TRP A 338 -4.75 1.63 2.29
C TRP A 338 -3.36 1.70 2.92
N ILE A 339 -2.36 1.08 2.29
CA ILE A 339 -0.98 1.07 2.82
C ILE A 339 -0.31 2.43 2.62
N ASN A 340 -0.36 2.95 1.39
CA ASN A 340 0.21 4.23 1.01
C ASN A 340 -0.87 5.32 0.96
N TYR A 341 -0.51 6.49 1.45
CA TYR A 341 -1.34 7.69 1.48
C TYR A 341 -0.43 8.92 1.65
N LEU A 342 -0.89 10.08 1.19
CA LEU A 342 -0.18 11.35 1.36
C LEU A 342 -0.81 12.17 2.48
N LEU A 343 0.00 12.57 3.46
CA LEU A 343 -0.35 13.60 4.44
C LEU A 343 0.39 14.88 4.08
N LYS A 344 -0.34 15.96 3.78
CA LYS A 344 0.24 17.29 3.55
C LYS A 344 0.94 17.82 4.80
N ASN A 345 0.31 17.60 5.95
CA ASN A 345 0.81 18.08 7.23
C ASN A 345 1.62 16.98 7.94
N LYS A 346 2.68 17.37 8.67
CA LYS A 346 3.41 16.44 9.54
C LYS A 346 2.43 15.86 10.56
N GLY A 347 2.07 14.60 10.38
CA GLY A 347 1.04 13.93 11.16
C GLY A 347 1.16 12.41 11.05
N ARG A 348 0.29 11.72 11.77
CA ARG A 348 0.09 10.29 11.64
C ARG A 348 -1.36 10.07 11.31
N ARG A 349 -1.65 9.04 10.52
CA ARG A 349 -3.00 8.54 10.31
C ARG A 349 -3.45 7.74 11.53
N SER A 350 -4.68 7.94 11.99
CA SER A 350 -5.27 7.13 13.06
C SER A 350 -5.45 5.67 12.61
N SER A 351 -5.34 4.75 13.55
CA SER A 351 -5.62 3.32 13.34
C SER A 351 -6.99 2.89 13.85
N MET A 352 -7.53 3.62 14.84
CA MET A 352 -8.83 3.34 15.45
C MET A 352 -9.52 4.63 15.90
N ALA A 353 -10.84 4.60 16.00
CA ALA A 353 -11.64 5.66 16.61
C ALA A 353 -12.46 5.08 17.77
N ILE A 354 -12.67 5.89 18.79
CA ILE A 354 -13.38 5.54 20.03
C ILE A 354 -14.31 6.70 20.33
N TRP A 355 -15.52 6.42 20.78
CA TRP A 355 -16.47 7.49 21.11
C TRP A 355 -17.30 7.17 22.34
N THR A 356 -17.67 8.24 23.04
CA THR A 356 -18.72 8.27 24.06
C THR A 356 -19.98 8.87 23.43
N GLU A 357 -21.01 9.12 24.23
CA GLU A 357 -22.19 9.85 23.76
C GLU A 357 -21.86 11.28 23.30
N ASN A 358 -20.79 11.89 23.85
CA ASN A 358 -20.49 13.32 23.68
C ASN A 358 -19.09 13.63 23.13
N GLU A 359 -18.16 12.67 23.10
CA GLU A 359 -16.75 12.89 22.73
C GLU A 359 -16.26 11.86 21.73
N VAL A 360 -15.39 12.27 20.79
CA VAL A 360 -14.72 11.38 19.83
C VAL A 360 -13.19 11.46 19.99
N TYR A 361 -12.55 10.29 19.97
CA TYR A 361 -11.12 10.10 20.12
C TYR A 361 -10.53 9.35 18.93
N LEU A 362 -9.35 9.77 18.50
CA LEU A 362 -8.52 9.04 17.53
C LEU A 362 -7.37 8.34 18.25
N GLY A 363 -7.22 7.04 18.00
CA GLY A 363 -6.11 6.22 18.45
C GLY A 363 -5.02 6.09 17.38
N TYR A 364 -3.78 6.23 17.80
CA TYR A 364 -2.57 6.07 16.98
C TYR A 364 -1.67 5.00 17.59
N ALA A 365 -0.73 4.50 16.78
CA ALA A 365 0.28 3.53 17.22
C ALA A 365 1.02 3.95 18.50
N LEU A 366 1.40 2.96 19.31
CA LEU A 366 1.98 3.13 20.64
C LEU A 366 0.97 3.68 21.66
N LEU A 367 -0.31 3.31 21.51
CA LEU A 367 -1.39 3.65 22.46
C LEU A 367 -1.53 5.15 22.74
N LYS A 368 -1.41 5.99 21.71
CA LYS A 368 -1.63 7.43 21.83
C LYS A 368 -3.06 7.75 21.42
N PHE A 369 -3.86 8.28 22.33
CA PHE A 369 -5.22 8.72 22.05
C PHE A 369 -5.33 10.24 22.14
N VAL A 370 -6.11 10.82 21.23
CA VAL A 370 -6.33 12.26 21.13
C VAL A 370 -7.82 12.52 20.96
N LYS A 371 -8.40 13.30 21.87
CA LYS A 371 -9.75 13.83 21.71
C LYS A 371 -9.76 14.82 20.55
N ILE A 372 -10.65 14.62 19.57
CA ILE A 372 -10.70 15.47 18.38
C ILE A 372 -11.86 16.45 18.39
N ILE A 373 -12.96 16.14 19.08
CA ILE A 373 -14.14 17.00 19.16
C ILE A 373 -15.07 16.60 20.30
N THR A 374 -15.89 17.54 20.78
CA THR A 374 -17.10 17.27 21.59
C THR A 374 -18.39 17.64 20.85
N THR A 375 -19.53 17.11 21.29
CA THR A 375 -20.83 17.45 20.67
C THR A 375 -21.17 18.94 20.81
N GLU A 376 -20.71 19.63 21.86
CA GLU A 376 -20.87 21.08 22.01
C GLU A 376 -20.08 21.85 20.95
N GLU A 377 -18.80 21.52 20.78
CA GLU A 377 -17.95 22.11 19.73
C GLU A 377 -18.52 21.82 18.34
N LEU A 378 -19.07 20.61 18.13
CA LEU A 378 -19.69 20.22 16.87
C LEU A 378 -20.99 20.99 16.60
N LYS A 379 -21.82 21.24 17.62
CA LYS A 379 -23.02 22.10 17.49
C LYS A 379 -22.65 23.51 17.04
N GLU A 380 -21.58 24.08 17.62
CA GLU A 380 -21.08 25.40 17.24
C GLU A 380 -20.56 25.43 15.80
N LEU A 381 -19.74 24.45 15.42
CA LEU A 381 -19.18 24.33 14.06
C LEU A 381 -20.27 24.17 12.98
N LEU A 382 -21.35 23.46 13.31
CA LEU A 382 -22.47 23.19 12.40
C LEU A 382 -23.57 24.26 12.47
N ASN A 383 -23.40 25.32 13.28
CA ASN A 383 -24.42 26.37 13.52
C ASN A 383 -25.80 25.79 13.90
N MET A 384 -25.82 24.74 14.72
CA MET A 384 -27.07 24.11 15.17
C MET A 384 -27.71 24.90 16.32
N SER A 385 -29.04 24.77 16.47
CA SER A 385 -29.79 25.42 17.56
C SER A 385 -29.29 24.98 18.93
N SER A 386 -29.11 25.94 19.84
CA SER A 386 -28.72 25.67 21.24
C SER A 386 -29.77 24.87 22.01
N ALA A 387 -31.03 24.89 21.57
CA ALA A 387 -32.12 24.10 22.15
C ALA A 387 -32.13 22.63 21.69
N ALA A 388 -31.28 22.24 20.73
CA ALA A 388 -31.24 20.89 20.23
C ALA A 388 -30.29 19.99 21.04
N THR A 389 -30.70 18.76 21.26
CA THR A 389 -29.85 17.68 21.78
C THR A 389 -29.13 17.03 20.60
N LEU A 390 -27.79 16.97 20.68
CA LEU A 390 -26.93 16.31 19.70
C LEU A 390 -26.12 15.26 20.45
N THR A 391 -26.19 14.01 20.04
CA THR A 391 -25.37 12.92 20.60
C THR A 391 -24.74 12.11 19.48
N ILE A 392 -23.60 11.50 19.75
CA ILE A 392 -22.91 10.65 18.78
C ILE A 392 -23.68 9.34 18.68
N HIS A 393 -24.15 9.03 17.48
CA HIS A 393 -24.87 7.79 17.22
C HIS A 393 -23.93 6.64 16.91
N ASN A 394 -23.04 6.85 15.94
CA ASN A 394 -22.09 5.85 15.46
C ASN A 394 -20.92 6.56 14.75
N VAL A 395 -19.78 5.90 14.66
CA VAL A 395 -18.57 6.44 14.05
C VAL A 395 -17.92 5.37 13.19
N GLU A 396 -17.55 5.71 11.96
CA GLU A 396 -16.92 4.76 11.05
C GLU A 396 -15.90 5.43 10.12
N TYR A 397 -14.84 4.71 9.78
CA TYR A 397 -13.93 5.14 8.71
C TYR A 397 -14.58 5.00 7.34
N THR A 398 -14.37 6.00 6.49
CA THR A 398 -14.92 5.98 5.13
C THR A 398 -14.09 5.11 4.17
N GLY A 399 -14.52 5.01 2.92
CA GLY A 399 -13.70 4.49 1.82
C GLY A 399 -12.40 5.30 1.61
N HIS A 400 -12.39 6.58 1.96
CA HIS A 400 -11.23 7.46 1.84
C HIS A 400 -10.19 7.19 2.96
N PRO A 401 -8.89 7.09 2.64
CA PRO A 401 -7.84 6.66 3.58
C PRO A 401 -7.58 7.62 4.74
N LEU A 402 -8.11 8.85 4.71
CA LEU A 402 -7.84 9.90 5.69
C LEU A 402 -9.12 10.52 6.26
N GLU A 403 -10.27 9.84 6.10
CA GLU A 403 -11.56 10.38 6.54
C GLU A 403 -12.28 9.46 7.52
N LEU A 404 -12.95 10.10 8.47
CA LEU A 404 -13.79 9.49 9.48
C LEU A 404 -15.18 10.13 9.42
N ALA A 405 -16.22 9.32 9.40
CA ALA A 405 -17.61 9.75 9.42
C ALA A 405 -18.23 9.59 10.81
N LEU A 406 -19.03 10.57 11.21
CA LEU A 406 -19.83 10.58 12.42
C LEU A 406 -21.31 10.63 12.03
N LEU A 407 -22.08 9.67 12.52
CA LEU A 407 -23.54 9.72 12.52
C LEU A 407 -23.96 10.37 13.83
N LEU A 408 -24.81 11.39 13.74
CA LEU A 408 -25.22 12.19 14.89
C LEU A 408 -26.73 12.10 15.08
N ASN A 409 -27.18 11.79 16.29
CA ASN A 409 -28.57 11.90 16.67
C ASN A 409 -28.89 13.37 16.94
N TYR A 410 -29.88 13.91 16.24
CA TYR A 410 -30.39 15.25 16.45
C TYR A 410 -31.88 15.21 16.81
N CYS A 411 -32.25 15.87 17.90
CA CYS A 411 -33.66 16.09 18.25
C CYS A 411 -33.84 17.33 19.15
N ILE A 412 -35.01 17.98 19.06
CA ILE A 412 -35.35 19.16 19.88
C ILE A 412 -36.17 18.75 21.11
N THR A 413 -37.25 17.98 20.92
CA THR A 413 -38.11 17.49 22.02
C THR A 413 -37.99 15.98 22.26
N CYS A 414 -37.25 15.27 21.40
CA CYS A 414 -36.87 13.85 21.49
C CYS A 414 -37.98 12.86 21.91
N SER A 415 -39.25 13.14 21.56
CA SER A 415 -40.38 12.37 22.09
C SER A 415 -40.67 11.09 21.32
N ILE A 416 -40.53 11.08 19.98
CA ILE A 416 -40.88 9.90 19.14
C ILE A 416 -39.89 9.69 17.99
N ILE A 417 -39.44 10.77 17.34
CA ILE A 417 -38.57 10.73 16.16
C ILE A 417 -37.27 11.47 16.48
N LYS A 418 -36.16 10.93 15.96
CA LYS A 418 -34.86 11.59 15.91
C LYS A 418 -34.38 11.63 14.45
N THR A 419 -33.63 12.67 14.11
CA THR A 419 -33.00 12.80 12.79
C THR A 419 -31.54 12.43 12.91
N ILE A 420 -31.05 11.61 11.98
CA ILE A 420 -29.63 11.24 11.88
C ILE A 420 -28.97 12.13 10.84
N TYR A 421 -27.94 12.86 11.24
CA TYR A 421 -27.07 13.62 10.35
C TYR A 421 -25.72 12.92 10.16
N LEU A 422 -25.04 13.23 9.07
CA LEU A 422 -23.72 12.71 8.74
C LEU A 422 -22.70 13.84 8.61
N VAL A 423 -21.58 13.70 9.31
CA VAL A 423 -20.45 14.64 9.22
C VAL A 423 -19.17 13.86 8.96
N ILE A 424 -18.37 14.32 8.00
CA ILE A 424 -17.08 13.71 7.67
C ILE A 424 -15.95 14.62 8.15
N TYR A 425 -15.02 14.05 8.90
CA TYR A 425 -13.78 14.66 9.34
C TYR A 425 -12.62 14.16 8.48
N ASN A 426 -11.82 15.09 7.95
CA ASN A 426 -10.62 14.79 7.18
C ASN A 426 -9.36 15.02 8.04
N GLU A 427 -8.59 13.97 8.31
CA GLU A 427 -7.44 14.00 9.23
C GLU A 427 -6.26 14.84 8.73
N ASP A 428 -6.13 15.02 7.42
CA ASP A 428 -5.02 15.78 6.83
C ASP A 428 -5.28 17.30 6.91
N THR A 429 -6.47 17.71 6.47
CA THR A 429 -6.89 19.12 6.47
C THR A 429 -7.43 19.58 7.81
N LYS A 430 -7.82 18.64 8.69
CA LYS A 430 -8.52 18.86 9.96
C LYS A 430 -9.85 19.59 9.81
N GLN A 431 -10.50 19.43 8.66
CA GLN A 431 -11.78 20.05 8.35
C GLN A 431 -12.93 19.08 8.63
N TRP A 432 -14.03 19.64 9.13
CA TRP A 432 -15.31 18.97 9.31
C TRP A 432 -16.27 19.41 8.21
N VAL A 433 -16.87 18.45 7.51
CA VAL A 433 -17.78 18.71 6.39
C VAL A 433 -19.11 18.03 6.68
N PHE A 434 -20.13 18.85 6.88
CA PHE A 434 -21.52 18.40 6.96
C PHE A 434 -21.97 17.87 5.60
N GLN A 435 -22.47 16.64 5.57
CA GLN A 435 -22.96 16.03 4.33
C GLN A 435 -24.43 16.38 4.13
N ASP A 436 -24.87 16.43 2.87
CA ASP A 436 -26.28 16.54 2.53
C ASP A 436 -26.99 15.19 2.78
N PHE A 437 -27.16 14.86 4.05
CA PHE A 437 -27.70 13.60 4.55
C PHE A 437 -28.56 13.88 5.77
N ALA A 438 -29.83 13.47 5.72
CA ALA A 438 -30.74 13.50 6.86
C ALA A 438 -31.67 12.28 6.79
N LEU A 439 -31.76 11.53 7.88
CA LEU A 439 -32.63 10.37 7.98
C LEU A 439 -33.45 10.40 9.26
N ASP A 440 -34.77 10.49 9.13
CA ASP A 440 -35.69 10.44 10.26
C ASP A 440 -35.98 9.00 10.66
N VAL A 441 -35.71 8.66 11.92
CA VAL A 441 -35.96 7.34 12.50
C VAL A 441 -36.64 7.44 13.86
N THR A 442 -37.25 6.35 14.31
CA THR A 442 -37.78 6.29 15.67
C THR A 442 -36.62 6.32 16.68
N THR A 443 -36.89 6.83 17.89
CA THR A 443 -35.85 7.00 18.92
C THR A 443 -35.15 5.71 19.32
N ASP A 444 -35.83 4.56 19.24
CA ASP A 444 -35.33 3.21 19.53
C ASP A 444 -34.51 2.58 18.40
N THR A 445 -34.54 3.16 17.19
CA THR A 445 -33.76 2.64 16.06
C THR A 445 -32.27 2.90 16.26
N PHE A 446 -31.46 1.86 16.08
CA PHE A 446 -30.01 1.96 16.03
C PHE A 446 -29.51 1.56 14.64
N LEU A 447 -28.72 2.45 14.02
CA LEU A 447 -28.18 2.28 12.68
C LEU A 447 -26.68 1.98 12.74
N ILE A 448 -26.28 1.00 11.96
CA ILE A 448 -24.89 0.64 11.76
C ILE A 448 -24.51 1.04 10.33
N PRO A 449 -23.53 1.94 10.13
CA PRO A 449 -23.01 2.27 8.81
C PRO A 449 -21.95 1.23 8.37
N ASN A 450 -21.78 1.09 7.06
CA ASN A 450 -20.60 0.49 6.41
C ASN A 450 -20.29 1.22 5.10
N PHE A 451 -19.16 1.92 5.05
CA PHE A 451 -18.70 2.63 3.86
C PHE A 451 -18.13 1.67 2.80
N ILE A 452 -18.53 1.89 1.56
CA ILE A 452 -18.13 1.06 0.42
C ILE A 452 -16.70 1.40 0.00
N TYR A 453 -16.00 0.40 -0.54
CA TYR A 453 -14.73 0.62 -1.23
C TYR A 453 -14.96 1.39 -2.55
N SER A 454 -15.02 2.71 -2.44
CA SER A 454 -15.39 3.67 -3.49
C SER A 454 -14.53 4.93 -3.39
N ALA A 455 -14.41 5.68 -4.49
CA ALA A 455 -13.75 6.98 -4.44
C ALA A 455 -14.65 8.03 -3.76
N LEU A 456 -15.96 7.99 -4.02
CA LEU A 456 -16.94 8.88 -3.44
C LEU A 456 -17.39 8.38 -2.05
N PRO A 457 -17.90 9.26 -1.17
CA PRO A 457 -18.51 8.83 0.07
C PRO A 457 -19.83 8.12 -0.25
N GLU A 458 -19.79 6.79 -0.21
CA GLU A 458 -20.91 5.90 -0.45
C GLU A 458 -20.97 4.90 0.68
N LEU A 459 -22.18 4.62 1.17
CA LEU A 459 -22.32 3.75 2.32
C LEU A 459 -23.67 3.04 2.35
N ILE A 460 -23.70 1.97 3.14
CA ILE A 460 -24.88 1.20 3.44
C ILE A 460 -25.14 1.36 4.93
N LEU A 461 -26.37 1.68 5.32
CA LEU A 461 -26.80 1.64 6.72
C LEU A 461 -27.77 0.50 6.92
N TRP A 462 -27.78 -0.10 8.10
CA TRP A 462 -28.84 -1.04 8.45
C TRP A 462 -29.29 -0.86 9.89
N ASP A 463 -30.57 -1.15 10.11
CA ASP A 463 -31.15 -1.38 11.43
C ASP A 463 -31.30 -2.90 11.67
N LYS A 464 -32.15 -3.30 12.61
CA LYS A 464 -32.39 -4.73 12.91
C LYS A 464 -33.10 -5.49 11.78
N HIS A 465 -33.76 -4.80 10.85
CA HIS A 465 -34.73 -5.35 9.91
C HIS A 465 -34.54 -4.93 8.46
N ARG A 466 -33.93 -3.76 8.21
CA ARG A 466 -33.84 -3.11 6.90
C ARG A 466 -32.43 -2.63 6.60
N ILE A 467 -32.16 -2.52 5.30
CA ILE A 467 -30.92 -1.97 4.77
C ILE A 467 -31.25 -0.77 3.91
N TYR A 468 -30.55 0.33 4.15
CA TYR A 468 -30.61 1.59 3.43
C TYR A 468 -29.32 1.74 2.62
N TYR A 469 -29.43 2.11 1.35
CA TYR A 469 -28.28 2.39 0.50
C TYR A 469 -28.18 3.88 0.19
N TYR A 470 -26.95 4.39 0.13
CA TYR A 470 -26.63 5.75 -0.28
C TYR A 470 -25.44 5.70 -1.23
N TYR A 471 -25.73 5.76 -2.53
CA TYR A 471 -24.75 5.67 -3.61
C TYR A 471 -24.54 7.02 -4.29
N HIS A 472 -23.43 7.16 -5.02
CA HIS A 472 -23.11 8.34 -5.81
C HIS A 472 -23.14 9.64 -4.99
N ASN A 473 -22.39 9.68 -3.88
CA ASN A 473 -22.32 10.85 -3.00
C ASN A 473 -23.70 11.30 -2.50
N PHE A 474 -24.46 10.35 -1.93
CA PHE A 474 -25.81 10.55 -1.36
C PHE A 474 -26.90 10.99 -2.35
N THR A 475 -26.66 10.95 -3.66
CA THR A 475 -27.67 11.34 -4.65
C THR A 475 -28.64 10.21 -5.01
N ASP A 476 -28.21 8.94 -4.89
CA ASP A 476 -29.06 7.77 -5.12
C ASP A 476 -29.28 7.03 -3.80
N THR A 477 -30.46 7.20 -3.22
CA THR A 477 -30.78 6.73 -1.87
C THR A 477 -32.07 5.93 -1.83
N GLY A 478 -32.14 4.93 -0.96
CA GLY A 478 -33.39 4.20 -0.73
C GLY A 478 -33.26 3.04 0.24
N VAL A 479 -34.35 2.31 0.41
CA VAL A 479 -34.36 1.04 1.15
C VAL A 479 -34.19 -0.10 0.16
N LEU A 480 -33.28 -1.02 0.47
CA LEU A 480 -33.03 -2.22 -0.31
C LEU A 480 -34.31 -3.03 -0.45
N GLN A 481 -34.77 -3.23 -1.68
CA GLN A 481 -36.02 -3.92 -1.95
C GLN A 481 -35.84 -5.44 -1.93
N THR A 482 -36.89 -6.15 -1.56
CA THR A 482 -36.99 -7.60 -1.77
C THR A 482 -38.23 -7.89 -2.60
N PRO A 483 -38.26 -9.00 -3.36
CA PRO A 483 -39.34 -9.27 -4.31
C PRO A 483 -40.75 -9.31 -3.69
N THR A 484 -40.89 -9.52 -2.38
CA THR A 484 -42.16 -9.82 -1.73
C THR A 484 -42.51 -8.98 -0.50
N GLU A 485 -41.57 -8.26 0.13
CA GLU A 485 -41.79 -7.68 1.48
C GLU A 485 -41.27 -6.23 1.66
N PHE A 486 -41.23 -5.43 0.60
CA PHE A 486 -40.92 -3.98 0.65
C PHE A 486 -39.65 -3.63 1.48
N GLY A 487 -38.63 -4.50 1.42
CA GLY A 487 -37.33 -4.28 2.07
C GLY A 487 -37.23 -4.68 3.55
N ASN A 488 -38.26 -5.25 4.17
CA ASN A 488 -38.13 -5.87 5.49
C ASN A 488 -37.57 -7.29 5.36
N LEU A 489 -36.29 -7.47 5.66
CA LEU A 489 -35.60 -8.76 5.54
C LEU A 489 -36.08 -9.77 6.59
N SER A 490 -36.42 -9.29 7.80
CA SER A 490 -36.87 -10.13 8.90
C SER A 490 -38.10 -10.95 8.56
N ARG A 491 -39.05 -10.40 7.79
CA ARG A 491 -40.25 -11.14 7.37
C ARG A 491 -39.93 -12.34 6.48
N LEU A 492 -38.85 -12.26 5.69
CA LEU A 492 -38.39 -13.34 4.81
C LEU A 492 -37.45 -14.35 5.49
N SER A 493 -37.09 -14.06 6.75
CA SER A 493 -36.22 -14.87 7.59
C SER A 493 -36.88 -15.22 8.93
N HIS A 494 -38.19 -15.52 8.93
CA HIS A 494 -38.93 -15.97 10.11
C HIS A 494 -38.85 -15.01 11.31
N ASN A 495 -38.93 -13.70 11.05
CA ASN A 495 -38.80 -12.61 12.02
C ASN A 495 -37.44 -12.55 12.75
N SER A 496 -36.39 -13.15 12.18
CA SER A 496 -35.01 -12.99 12.66
C SER A 496 -34.45 -11.60 12.32
N THR A 497 -33.48 -11.12 13.08
CA THR A 497 -32.80 -9.84 12.91
C THR A 497 -31.50 -9.97 12.10
N ILE A 498 -31.04 -8.86 11.54
CA ILE A 498 -29.75 -8.77 10.86
C ILE A 498 -28.63 -8.99 11.90
N HIS A 499 -27.76 -9.96 11.64
CA HIS A 499 -26.59 -10.26 12.48
C HIS A 499 -25.31 -9.62 11.92
N ASP A 500 -25.06 -9.78 10.63
CA ASP A 500 -23.81 -9.37 10.00
C ASP A 500 -24.05 -8.91 8.55
N VAL A 501 -23.32 -7.88 8.10
CA VAL A 501 -23.34 -7.38 6.72
C VAL A 501 -21.92 -7.39 6.20
N PHE A 502 -21.63 -8.41 5.41
CA PHE A 502 -20.31 -8.63 4.81
C PHE A 502 -20.22 -7.97 3.43
N MET A 503 -19.10 -7.29 3.17
CA MET A 503 -18.78 -6.70 1.88
C MET A 503 -17.36 -7.10 1.45
N ASP A 504 -17.20 -7.57 0.22
CA ASP A 504 -15.88 -7.86 -0.34
C ASP A 504 -15.34 -6.73 -1.24
N TYR A 505 -14.07 -6.83 -1.62
CA TYR A 505 -13.42 -5.89 -2.56
C TYR A 505 -13.99 -5.96 -3.98
N TYR A 506 -14.82 -6.97 -4.26
CA TYR A 506 -15.55 -7.10 -5.51
C TYR A 506 -16.94 -6.42 -5.40
N GLY A 507 -17.32 -5.85 -4.25
CA GLY A 507 -18.63 -5.22 -4.07
C GLY A 507 -19.80 -6.21 -4.02
N ASN A 508 -19.52 -7.49 -3.75
CA ASN A 508 -20.54 -8.43 -3.31
C ASN A 508 -20.92 -8.10 -1.88
N ILE A 509 -22.22 -8.06 -1.59
CA ILE A 509 -22.72 -7.80 -0.25
C ILE A 509 -23.60 -8.98 0.17
N VAL A 510 -23.27 -9.55 1.33
CA VAL A 510 -24.02 -10.66 1.93
C VAL A 510 -24.51 -10.23 3.30
N VAL A 511 -25.82 -10.30 3.48
CA VAL A 511 -26.50 -10.00 4.73
C VAL A 511 -26.82 -11.31 5.39
N LYS A 512 -26.26 -11.55 6.57
CA LYS A 512 -26.54 -12.72 7.38
C LYS A 512 -27.53 -12.36 8.48
N MET A 513 -28.62 -13.10 8.57
CA MET A 513 -29.56 -13.01 9.70
C MET A 513 -29.08 -13.89 10.86
N GLU A 514 -29.58 -13.66 12.08
CA GLU A 514 -29.23 -14.47 13.26
C GLU A 514 -29.55 -15.96 13.09
N ASN A 515 -30.61 -16.30 12.36
CA ASN A 515 -30.98 -17.67 12.02
C ASN A 515 -30.26 -18.23 10.78
N ASN A 516 -29.15 -17.60 10.37
CA ASN A 516 -28.31 -18.00 9.23
C ASN A 516 -28.99 -17.96 7.85
N VAL A 517 -30.17 -17.37 7.72
CA VAL A 517 -30.70 -16.97 6.40
C VAL A 517 -29.79 -15.89 5.83
N MET A 518 -29.39 -16.03 4.57
CA MET A 518 -28.53 -15.06 3.90
C MET A 518 -29.25 -14.37 2.74
N PHE A 519 -29.02 -13.08 2.57
CA PHE A 519 -29.43 -12.31 1.41
C PHE A 519 -28.20 -11.81 0.66
N TYR A 520 -28.30 -11.78 -0.66
CA TYR A 520 -27.24 -11.32 -1.54
C TYR A 520 -27.72 -10.17 -2.40
N PHE A 521 -26.87 -9.17 -2.51
CA PHE A 521 -26.94 -8.13 -3.50
C PHE A 521 -25.54 -7.63 -3.80
N LYS A 522 -25.46 -6.63 -4.67
CA LYS A 522 -24.20 -6.06 -5.10
C LYS A 522 -24.27 -4.55 -4.94
N ILE A 523 -23.12 -3.92 -4.77
CA ILE A 523 -23.03 -2.45 -4.80
C ILE A 523 -23.73 -1.89 -6.05
N ASN A 524 -24.36 -0.73 -5.90
CA ASN A 524 -25.17 -0.08 -6.93
C ASN A 524 -26.43 -0.86 -7.39
N ILE A 525 -26.78 -1.96 -6.73
CA ILE A 525 -28.04 -2.69 -6.94
C ILE A 525 -29.02 -2.38 -5.82
N LYS A 526 -30.29 -2.21 -6.19
CA LYS A 526 -31.35 -1.70 -5.31
C LYS A 526 -32.23 -2.79 -4.71
N ASP A 527 -32.01 -4.04 -5.09
CA ASP A 527 -32.76 -5.19 -4.63
C ASP A 527 -31.87 -6.36 -4.21
N ALA A 528 -32.34 -7.12 -3.22
CA ALA A 528 -31.67 -8.30 -2.70
C ALA A 528 -32.45 -9.58 -2.96
N VAL A 529 -31.68 -10.66 -3.14
CA VAL A 529 -32.22 -12.00 -3.33
C VAL A 529 -31.85 -12.88 -2.13
N LYS A 530 -32.79 -13.73 -1.70
CA LYS A 530 -32.53 -14.72 -0.65
C LYS A 530 -31.64 -15.83 -1.24
N LEU A 531 -30.51 -16.10 -0.59
CA LEU A 531 -29.63 -17.22 -0.90
C LEU A 531 -30.22 -18.53 -0.37
N HIS A 532 -29.89 -19.65 -1.02
CA HIS A 532 -30.27 -20.98 -0.55
C HIS A 532 -29.76 -21.23 0.88
N LEU A 533 -30.54 -21.95 1.68
CA LEU A 533 -30.15 -22.29 3.04
C LEU A 533 -28.88 -23.16 3.04
N TRP A 534 -27.89 -22.74 3.83
CA TRP A 534 -26.58 -23.41 3.90
C TRP A 534 -26.23 -23.91 5.30
N THR A 535 -26.61 -23.16 6.34
CA THR A 535 -26.28 -23.46 7.73
C THR A 535 -27.56 -23.60 8.55
N ASN A 536 -27.55 -24.52 9.53
CA ASN A 536 -28.68 -24.71 10.42
C ASN A 536 -28.92 -23.44 11.25
N SER A 537 -30.18 -23.07 11.43
CA SER A 537 -30.62 -21.93 12.22
C SER A 537 -30.06 -21.84 13.65
N THR A 538 -29.68 -22.97 14.26
CA THR A 538 -29.17 -23.01 15.64
C THR A 538 -27.66 -22.84 15.76
N ILE A 539 -26.89 -23.04 14.68
CA ILE A 539 -25.43 -22.99 14.73
C ILE A 539 -24.98 -21.53 14.69
N LYS A 540 -24.17 -21.13 15.67
CA LYS A 540 -23.54 -19.81 15.65
C LYS A 540 -22.49 -19.75 14.56
N SER A 541 -22.67 -18.82 13.63
CA SER A 541 -21.78 -18.66 12.48
C SER A 541 -21.44 -17.19 12.21
N LEU A 542 -20.38 -16.96 11.45
CA LEU A 542 -19.96 -15.63 11.01
C LEU A 542 -19.35 -15.71 9.61
N ILE A 543 -19.43 -14.63 8.83
CA ILE A 543 -18.78 -14.52 7.53
C ILE A 543 -17.38 -13.94 7.71
N SER A 544 -16.38 -14.50 7.01
CA SER A 544 -15.02 -13.96 6.99
C SER A 544 -14.32 -14.17 5.63
N LEU A 545 -13.12 -13.62 5.48
CA LEU A 545 -12.28 -13.69 4.28
C LEU A 545 -11.12 -14.66 4.47
N ASN A 546 -10.99 -15.61 3.55
CA ASN A 546 -9.87 -16.54 3.57
C ASN A 546 -8.59 -15.88 3.01
N THR A 547 -7.46 -16.59 3.06
CA THR A 547 -6.16 -16.14 2.54
C THR A 547 -6.13 -15.86 1.03
N SER A 548 -7.17 -16.25 0.29
CA SER A 548 -7.36 -15.92 -1.13
C SER A 548 -8.34 -14.77 -1.36
N GLY A 549 -8.81 -14.10 -0.30
CA GLY A 549 -9.77 -13.00 -0.38
C GLY A 549 -11.19 -13.46 -0.79
N LYS A 550 -11.52 -14.74 -0.56
CA LYS A 550 -12.85 -15.29 -0.82
C LYS A 550 -13.62 -15.51 0.48
N MET A 551 -14.94 -15.40 0.38
CA MET A 551 -15.87 -15.60 1.49
C MET A 551 -15.82 -17.04 2.00
N TYR A 552 -15.79 -17.20 3.32
CA TYR A 552 -16.01 -18.47 4.00
C TYR A 552 -16.80 -18.25 5.30
N LEU A 553 -17.42 -19.31 5.80
CA LEU A 553 -18.21 -19.31 7.04
C LEU A 553 -17.38 -19.90 8.18
N ILE A 554 -17.40 -19.23 9.33
CA ILE A 554 -16.81 -19.72 10.58
C ILE A 554 -17.95 -20.23 11.45
N HIS A 555 -17.93 -21.53 11.79
CA HIS A 555 -18.86 -22.13 12.74
C HIS A 555 -18.20 -22.29 14.09
N VAL A 556 -18.87 -21.85 15.16
CA VAL A 556 -18.42 -22.05 16.54
C VAL A 556 -19.43 -22.95 17.24
N PHE A 557 -18.97 -24.12 17.67
CA PHE A 557 -19.79 -25.10 18.36
C PHE A 557 -19.74 -24.91 19.88
N GLU A 558 -20.76 -25.38 20.60
CA GLU A 558 -20.86 -25.26 22.06
C GLU A 558 -19.68 -25.91 22.80
N ASN A 559 -19.03 -26.90 22.20
CA ASN A 559 -17.82 -27.54 22.74
C ASN A 559 -16.54 -26.70 22.55
N GLY A 560 -16.63 -25.48 22.03
CA GLY A 560 -15.50 -24.59 21.78
C GLY A 560 -14.64 -25.00 20.59
N THR A 561 -15.15 -25.85 19.69
CA THR A 561 -14.47 -26.16 18.42
C THR A 561 -14.89 -25.16 17.34
N ILE A 562 -13.92 -24.75 16.52
CA ILE A 562 -14.14 -23.88 15.36
C ILE A 562 -14.00 -24.70 14.10
N HIS A 563 -14.94 -24.53 13.18
CA HIS A 563 -14.89 -25.15 11.86
C HIS A 563 -15.04 -24.10 10.76
N PRO A 564 -13.96 -23.78 10.01
CA PRO A 564 -14.05 -22.96 8.82
C PRO A 564 -14.61 -23.77 7.64
N GLN A 565 -15.56 -23.20 6.90
CA GLN A 565 -16.20 -23.83 5.73
C GLN A 565 -16.26 -22.86 4.54
N GLU A 566 -15.72 -23.27 3.39
CA GLU A 566 -15.81 -22.47 2.16
C GLU A 566 -17.25 -22.34 1.67
N TYR A 567 -17.64 -21.12 1.23
CA TYR A 567 -18.97 -20.85 0.70
C TYR A 567 -18.90 -20.43 -0.79
N PRO A 568 -19.61 -21.14 -1.70
CA PRO A 568 -19.55 -20.87 -3.14
C PRO A 568 -20.43 -19.67 -3.57
N LEU A 569 -20.20 -18.48 -3.00
CA LEU A 569 -21.05 -17.29 -3.24
C LEU A 569 -21.34 -17.02 -4.72
N LYS A 570 -20.32 -17.12 -5.59
CA LYS A 570 -20.48 -16.92 -7.04
C LYS A 570 -21.46 -17.91 -7.67
N LEU A 571 -21.37 -19.19 -7.32
CA LEU A 571 -22.24 -20.23 -7.88
C LEU A 571 -23.67 -20.11 -7.35
N GLU A 572 -23.83 -19.79 -6.07
CA GLU A 572 -25.14 -19.57 -5.44
C GLU A 572 -25.84 -18.33 -6.02
N ALA A 573 -25.10 -17.22 -6.20
CA ALA A 573 -25.59 -16.03 -6.87
C ALA A 573 -26.00 -16.31 -8.33
N GLN A 574 -25.20 -17.08 -9.08
CA GLN A 574 -25.53 -17.50 -10.45
C GLN A 574 -26.78 -18.40 -10.50
N SER A 575 -26.90 -19.32 -9.55
CA SER A 575 -28.05 -20.24 -9.44
C SER A 575 -29.36 -19.47 -9.30
N ILE A 576 -29.37 -18.45 -8.45
CA ILE A 576 -30.56 -17.61 -8.21
C ILE A 576 -30.84 -16.68 -9.39
N ALA A 577 -29.80 -16.07 -9.95
CA ALA A 577 -29.98 -15.18 -11.08
C ALA A 577 -30.50 -15.88 -12.34
N PHE A 578 -30.18 -17.16 -12.52
CA PHE A 578 -30.77 -17.96 -13.58
C PHE A 578 -32.30 -18.07 -13.41
N LYS A 579 -32.77 -18.30 -12.17
CA LYS A 579 -34.20 -18.35 -11.83
C LYS A 579 -34.90 -17.02 -12.09
N THR A 580 -34.26 -15.89 -11.79
CA THR A 580 -34.82 -14.55 -12.04
C THR A 580 -34.65 -14.07 -13.48
N LYS A 581 -33.95 -14.83 -14.34
CA LYS A 581 -33.58 -14.47 -15.72
C LYS A 581 -32.78 -13.17 -15.81
N GLU A 582 -32.08 -12.81 -14.75
CA GLU A 582 -31.25 -11.61 -14.68
C GLU A 582 -29.94 -11.83 -15.46
N LYS A 583 -29.63 -10.91 -16.39
CA LYS A 583 -28.40 -10.97 -17.20
C LYS A 583 -27.56 -9.72 -16.99
N CYS A 584 -26.24 -9.88 -17.03
CA CYS A 584 -25.34 -8.73 -17.03
C CYS A 584 -25.46 -7.96 -18.37
N PRO A 585 -25.59 -6.63 -18.35
CA PRO A 585 -25.70 -5.83 -19.57
C PRO A 585 -24.39 -5.79 -20.39
N TYR A 586 -23.25 -6.12 -19.79
CA TYR A 586 -21.96 -6.23 -20.48
C TYR A 586 -21.35 -7.63 -20.34
N MET A 587 -20.47 -7.99 -21.28
CA MET A 587 -19.75 -9.27 -21.26
C MET A 587 -18.40 -9.16 -20.57
N ALA A 588 -17.70 -8.05 -20.79
CA ALA A 588 -16.37 -7.84 -20.23
C ALA A 588 -16.11 -6.37 -19.93
N PHE A 589 -15.25 -6.13 -18.95
CA PHE A 589 -14.71 -4.82 -18.66
C PHE A 589 -13.24 -4.96 -18.25
N HIS A 590 -12.36 -4.38 -19.04
CA HIS A 590 -10.91 -4.46 -18.93
C HIS A 590 -10.31 -3.10 -18.59
N ASN A 591 -9.10 -3.08 -18.03
CA ASN A 591 -8.37 -1.85 -17.71
C ASN A 591 -6.87 -2.15 -17.53
N ASP A 592 -6.06 -1.09 -17.53
CA ASP A 592 -4.62 -1.13 -17.18
C ASP A 592 -4.32 -0.58 -15.77
N ILE A 593 -5.33 -0.48 -14.92
CA ILE A 593 -5.21 0.02 -13.55
C ILE A 593 -4.76 -1.12 -12.63
N PHE A 594 -3.44 -1.30 -12.57
CA PHE A 594 -2.82 -2.36 -11.76
C PHE A 594 -2.34 -1.88 -10.39
N ARG A 595 -2.20 -0.57 -10.18
CA ARG A 595 -1.75 0.01 -8.91
C ARG A 595 -2.91 0.72 -8.21
N VAL A 596 -2.91 0.61 -6.89
CA VAL A 596 -3.90 1.25 -6.01
C VAL A 596 -3.42 2.64 -5.57
N PHE A 597 -2.14 2.98 -5.80
CA PHE A 597 -1.53 4.27 -5.45
C PHE A 597 -0.56 4.71 -6.55
N TYR A 598 -0.75 5.91 -7.07
CA TYR A 598 0.11 6.60 -8.01
C TYR A 598 0.58 7.91 -7.37
N LEU A 599 1.84 8.26 -7.62
CA LEU A 599 2.43 9.51 -7.15
C LEU A 599 2.83 10.34 -8.37
N LEU A 600 2.33 11.57 -8.43
CA LEU A 600 2.59 12.53 -9.50
C LEU A 600 3.40 13.69 -8.92
N ASP A 601 4.55 13.93 -9.53
CA ASP A 601 5.33 15.14 -9.31
C ASP A 601 4.97 16.21 -10.35
N LYS A 602 5.53 17.42 -10.21
CA LYS A 602 5.30 18.52 -11.16
C LYS A 602 5.66 18.11 -12.59
N GLY A 603 4.85 18.57 -13.55
CA GLY A 603 5.05 18.29 -14.98
C GLY A 603 4.78 16.84 -15.41
N GLN A 604 4.51 15.92 -14.48
CA GLN A 604 4.17 14.54 -14.81
C GLN A 604 2.68 14.40 -15.14
N ASN A 605 2.38 13.42 -15.99
CA ASN A 605 1.01 13.01 -16.32
C ASN A 605 0.81 11.53 -16.02
N LEU A 606 -0.43 11.17 -15.70
CA LEU A 606 -0.85 9.79 -15.53
C LEU A 606 -1.94 9.49 -16.53
N SER A 607 -1.75 8.48 -17.38
CA SER A 607 -2.79 8.00 -18.29
C SER A 607 -3.18 6.58 -17.93
N VAL A 608 -4.49 6.32 -17.87
CA VAL A 608 -5.10 5.00 -17.64
C VAL A 608 -6.19 4.77 -18.66
N TRP A 609 -6.48 3.52 -19.00
CA TRP A 609 -7.61 3.18 -19.86
C TRP A 609 -8.50 2.10 -19.25
N ALA A 610 -9.78 2.17 -19.60
CA ALA A 610 -10.75 1.12 -19.36
C ALA A 610 -11.51 0.82 -20.66
N GLN A 611 -11.93 -0.43 -20.82
CA GLN A 611 -12.65 -0.90 -21.99
C GLN A 611 -13.87 -1.69 -21.53
N ILE A 612 -15.03 -1.44 -22.13
CA ILE A 612 -16.26 -2.20 -21.91
C ILE A 612 -16.72 -2.86 -23.22
N VAL A 613 -17.09 -4.14 -23.13
CA VAL A 613 -17.60 -4.96 -24.25
C VAL A 613 -19.02 -5.40 -23.94
N TYR A 614 -19.97 -5.06 -24.82
CA TYR A 614 -21.38 -5.32 -24.62
C TYR A 614 -22.11 -5.58 -25.95
N PRO A 615 -23.24 -6.31 -25.95
CA PRO A 615 -24.06 -6.50 -27.14
C PRO A 615 -24.50 -5.19 -27.81
N GLU A 616 -24.64 -5.20 -29.14
CA GLU A 616 -25.18 -4.05 -29.87
C GLU A 616 -26.55 -3.59 -29.33
N ASN A 617 -26.83 -2.29 -29.44
CA ASN A 617 -28.08 -1.62 -29.03
C ASN A 617 -28.33 -1.43 -27.52
N ILE A 618 -27.39 -1.74 -26.63
CA ILE A 618 -27.55 -1.45 -25.18
C ILE A 618 -27.10 -0.01 -24.84
N GLY A 619 -26.04 0.49 -25.50
CA GLY A 619 -25.60 1.88 -25.33
C GLY A 619 -24.75 2.19 -24.09
N LEU A 620 -24.10 1.19 -23.47
CA LEU A 620 -23.30 1.38 -22.26
C LEU A 620 -22.10 2.32 -22.45
N TYR A 621 -21.63 2.93 -21.36
CA TYR A 621 -20.45 3.79 -21.31
C TYR A 621 -19.65 3.58 -20.02
N ILE A 622 -18.48 4.22 -19.95
CA ILE A 622 -17.58 4.16 -18.81
C ILE A 622 -17.71 5.47 -18.04
N ILE A 623 -17.81 5.38 -16.72
CA ILE A 623 -17.90 6.51 -15.80
C ILE A 623 -16.59 6.60 -15.03
N VAL A 624 -16.04 7.81 -14.95
CA VAL A 624 -14.84 8.16 -14.19
C VAL A 624 -15.27 9.24 -13.21
N GLU A 625 -15.10 8.98 -11.93
CA GLU A 625 -15.45 9.90 -10.87
C GLU A 625 -14.23 10.08 -9.96
N SER A 626 -13.97 11.33 -9.57
CA SER A 626 -12.85 11.69 -8.72
C SER A 626 -13.34 12.41 -7.46
N TYR A 627 -12.75 12.07 -6.32
CA TYR A 627 -13.06 12.65 -5.02
C TYR A 627 -11.79 13.16 -4.34
N GLY A 628 -11.85 14.40 -3.84
CA GLY A 628 -10.72 15.08 -3.22
C GLY A 628 -10.52 16.51 -3.74
N PRO A 629 -9.35 17.11 -3.51
CA PRO A 629 -9.07 18.48 -3.91
C PRO A 629 -8.96 18.60 -5.44
N LYS A 630 -9.47 19.70 -5.99
CA LYS A 630 -9.43 19.99 -7.44
C LYS A 630 -8.05 20.51 -7.88
N ILE A 631 -7.07 19.61 -7.93
CA ILE A 631 -5.65 19.93 -8.20
C ILE A 631 -5.10 19.36 -9.52
N LEU A 632 -5.89 18.53 -10.20
CA LEU A 632 -5.57 17.91 -11.49
C LEU A 632 -6.66 18.22 -12.51
N GLU A 633 -6.23 18.41 -13.75
CA GLU A 633 -7.09 18.43 -14.93
C GLU A 633 -7.25 16.99 -15.47
N GLU A 634 -8.49 16.65 -15.81
CA GLU A 634 -8.87 15.37 -16.41
C GLU A 634 -9.17 15.57 -17.91
N LYS A 635 -8.50 14.80 -18.77
CA LYS A 635 -8.78 14.76 -20.22
C LYS A 635 -9.18 13.35 -20.64
N ASN A 636 -10.34 13.26 -21.28
CA ASN A 636 -10.98 12.01 -21.66
C ASN A 636 -10.96 11.84 -23.18
N GLN A 637 -10.49 10.67 -23.63
CA GLN A 637 -10.53 10.27 -25.03
C GLN A 637 -11.25 8.92 -25.15
N VAL A 638 -12.32 8.87 -25.94
CA VAL A 638 -13.12 7.66 -26.13
C VAL A 638 -12.94 7.15 -27.57
N GLN A 639 -12.65 5.87 -27.69
CA GLN A 639 -12.62 5.11 -28.93
C GLN A 639 -13.76 4.09 -28.92
N TYR A 640 -14.35 3.86 -30.10
CA TYR A 640 -15.50 2.99 -30.25
C TYR A 640 -15.34 2.10 -31.48
N GLU A 641 -15.62 0.81 -31.30
CA GLU A 641 -15.54 -0.21 -32.35
C GLU A 641 -16.78 -1.11 -32.27
N ILE A 642 -17.26 -1.57 -33.43
CA ILE A 642 -18.35 -2.54 -33.55
C ILE A 642 -17.83 -3.74 -34.34
N ALA A 643 -17.96 -4.94 -33.78
CA ALA A 643 -17.60 -6.18 -34.47
C ALA A 643 -18.49 -7.33 -34.00
N SER A 644 -18.97 -8.14 -34.95
CA SER A 644 -19.64 -9.42 -34.70
C SER A 644 -20.84 -9.37 -33.73
N GLY A 645 -21.65 -8.30 -33.76
CA GLY A 645 -22.81 -8.15 -32.86
C GLY A 645 -22.47 -7.52 -31.50
N TYR A 646 -21.23 -7.07 -31.31
CA TYR A 646 -20.73 -6.48 -30.07
C TYR A 646 -20.15 -5.09 -30.29
N CYS A 647 -20.41 -4.24 -29.31
CA CYS A 647 -19.85 -2.90 -29.16
C CYS A 647 -18.70 -2.93 -28.15
N THR A 648 -17.56 -2.38 -28.55
CA THR A 648 -16.41 -2.15 -27.67
C THR A 648 -16.18 -0.65 -27.54
N LYS A 649 -16.17 -0.14 -26.29
CA LYS A 649 -15.79 1.24 -25.99
C LYS A 649 -14.55 1.24 -25.12
N THR A 650 -13.49 1.92 -25.56
CA THR A 650 -12.27 2.14 -24.79
C THR A 650 -12.18 3.61 -24.42
N MET A 651 -12.05 3.92 -23.13
CA MET A 651 -11.86 5.27 -22.61
C MET A 651 -10.47 5.38 -22.01
N THR A 652 -9.67 6.32 -22.53
CA THR A 652 -8.39 6.71 -21.96
C THR A 652 -8.57 8.03 -21.21
N VAL A 653 -8.11 8.07 -19.97
CA VAL A 653 -8.17 9.22 -19.07
C VAL A 653 -6.76 9.66 -18.75
N THR A 654 -6.45 10.93 -18.99
CA THR A 654 -5.15 11.53 -18.64
C THR A 654 -5.35 12.58 -17.55
N PHE A 655 -4.67 12.38 -16.42
CA PHE A 655 -4.57 13.32 -15.32
C PHE A 655 -3.27 14.12 -15.45
N SER A 656 -3.36 15.45 -15.36
CA SER A 656 -2.21 16.34 -15.45
C SER A 656 -2.41 17.61 -14.64
N GLN A 657 -1.32 18.27 -14.27
CA GLN A 657 -1.35 19.59 -13.64
C GLN A 657 -0.77 20.64 -14.60
N ASN A 658 -1.47 21.77 -14.74
CA ASN A 658 -1.03 22.89 -15.57
C ASN A 658 -0.86 24.16 -14.73
N ILE A 659 0.05 24.11 -13.75
CA ILE A 659 0.35 25.22 -12.85
C ILE A 659 1.81 25.65 -13.08
N ASN A 660 2.02 26.95 -13.29
CA ASN A 660 3.36 27.53 -13.33
C ASN A 660 3.71 28.10 -11.95
N TYR A 661 4.79 27.61 -11.36
CA TYR A 661 5.32 28.04 -10.07
C TYR A 661 6.42 29.11 -10.19
N GLU A 662 6.73 29.58 -11.40
CA GLU A 662 7.74 30.62 -11.64
C GLU A 662 7.28 32.00 -11.18
N ALA A 663 8.16 32.71 -10.47
CA ALA A 663 8.00 34.11 -10.09
C ALA A 663 6.67 34.46 -9.38
N VAL A 664 6.09 33.51 -8.66
CA VAL A 664 4.87 33.68 -7.86
C VAL A 664 5.18 34.37 -6.51
N ASP A 665 4.21 35.13 -5.99
CA ASP A 665 4.40 35.89 -4.74
C ASP A 665 4.68 35.00 -3.52
N ASP A 666 3.95 33.88 -3.41
CA ASP A 666 4.11 32.90 -2.33
C ASP A 666 4.16 31.47 -2.91
N TYR A 667 5.38 31.02 -3.20
CA TYR A 667 5.67 29.71 -3.78
C TYR A 667 5.17 28.56 -2.90
N PHE A 668 5.43 28.62 -1.59
CA PHE A 668 5.08 27.52 -0.69
C PHE A 668 3.57 27.41 -0.49
N LYS A 669 2.85 28.54 -0.43
CA LYS A 669 1.38 28.53 -0.39
C LYS A 669 0.79 27.94 -1.66
N LEU A 670 1.32 28.31 -2.84
CA LEU A 670 0.86 27.75 -4.11
C LEU A 670 1.13 26.23 -4.20
N GLN A 671 2.29 25.77 -3.75
CA GLN A 671 2.57 24.33 -3.64
C GLN A 671 1.58 23.62 -2.72
N TYR A 672 1.32 24.18 -1.53
CA TYR A 672 0.40 23.59 -0.56
C TYR A 672 -1.02 23.45 -1.10
N GLN A 673 -1.50 24.46 -1.84
CA GLN A 673 -2.81 24.46 -2.50
C GLN A 673 -2.92 23.40 -3.61
N ASN A 674 -1.82 23.11 -4.31
CA ASN A 674 -1.77 22.21 -5.47
C ASN A 674 -1.17 20.82 -5.19
N THR A 675 -0.85 20.54 -3.93
CA THR A 675 -0.50 19.21 -3.42
C THR A 675 -1.78 18.55 -2.92
N GLY A 676 -1.85 17.23 -2.81
CA GLY A 676 -2.97 16.54 -2.15
C GLY A 676 -3.22 15.13 -2.66
N LEU A 677 -4.19 14.48 -2.03
CA LEU A 677 -4.61 13.12 -2.36
C LEU A 677 -5.97 13.16 -3.07
N LEU A 678 -6.04 12.58 -4.26
CA LEU A 678 -7.26 12.40 -5.03
C LEU A 678 -7.57 10.90 -5.12
N LEU A 679 -8.81 10.50 -4.86
CA LEU A 679 -9.29 9.16 -5.18
C LEU A 679 -10.01 9.22 -6.51
N VAL A 680 -9.78 8.21 -7.34
CA VAL A 680 -10.44 8.05 -8.62
C VAL A 680 -11.01 6.65 -8.67
N HIS A 681 -12.24 6.53 -9.15
CA HIS A 681 -12.74 5.24 -9.57
C HIS A 681 -13.26 5.24 -11.00
N VAL A 682 -13.21 4.06 -11.62
CA VAL A 682 -13.66 3.83 -12.99
C VAL A 682 -14.61 2.64 -12.97
N ARG A 683 -15.81 2.80 -13.53
CA ARG A 683 -16.88 1.80 -13.51
C ARG A 683 -17.73 1.83 -14.78
N PRO A 684 -18.43 0.73 -15.12
CA PRO A 684 -19.45 0.76 -16.17
C PRO A 684 -20.69 1.56 -15.74
N SER A 685 -21.46 2.04 -16.72
CA SER A 685 -22.69 2.82 -16.49
C SER A 685 -23.85 2.03 -15.89
N GLU A 686 -23.90 0.71 -16.12
CA GLU A 686 -24.94 -0.18 -15.61
C GLU A 686 -24.36 -1.41 -14.92
N HIS A 687 -25.10 -1.93 -13.95
CA HIS A 687 -24.72 -3.08 -13.14
C HIS A 687 -25.88 -4.07 -13.00
N ALA A 688 -25.54 -5.33 -12.76
CA ALA A 688 -26.45 -6.39 -12.36
C ALA A 688 -25.76 -7.29 -11.32
N LYS A 689 -26.53 -8.08 -10.56
CA LYS A 689 -26.01 -9.00 -9.53
C LYS A 689 -25.06 -10.03 -10.12
N THR A 690 -25.30 -10.47 -11.35
CA THR A 690 -24.48 -11.47 -12.06
C THR A 690 -23.24 -10.92 -12.74
N CYS A 691 -23.10 -9.60 -12.83
CA CYS A 691 -21.98 -9.02 -13.54
C CYS A 691 -20.65 -9.38 -12.88
N PRO A 692 -19.61 -9.74 -13.66
CA PRO A 692 -18.26 -9.75 -13.12
C PRO A 692 -17.89 -8.33 -12.72
N VAL A 693 -17.27 -8.19 -11.56
CA VAL A 693 -16.97 -6.87 -10.99
C VAL A 693 -15.87 -6.22 -11.79
N SER A 694 -16.08 -4.95 -12.07
CA SER A 694 -15.22 -4.23 -12.96
C SER A 694 -14.92 -2.80 -12.52
N GLN A 695 -15.51 -2.35 -11.40
CA GLN A 695 -15.09 -1.09 -10.81
C GLN A 695 -13.64 -1.19 -10.32
N LYS A 696 -12.87 -0.12 -10.51
CA LYS A 696 -11.51 0.01 -10.01
C LYS A 696 -11.36 1.33 -9.28
N VAL A 697 -10.87 1.28 -8.05
CA VAL A 697 -10.59 2.45 -7.22
C VAL A 697 -9.06 2.54 -7.03
N PHE A 698 -8.51 3.73 -7.21
CA PHE A 698 -7.09 4.00 -6.99
C PHE A 698 -6.87 5.44 -6.50
N GLN A 699 -5.72 5.64 -5.85
CA GLN A 699 -5.28 6.93 -5.35
C GLN A 699 -4.29 7.59 -6.30
N ILE A 700 -4.44 8.89 -6.52
CA ILE A 700 -3.46 9.77 -7.14
C ILE A 700 -3.00 10.77 -6.08
N SER A 701 -1.77 10.61 -5.61
CA SER A 701 -1.10 11.55 -4.73
C SER A 701 -0.32 12.55 -5.58
N VAL A 702 -0.55 13.84 -5.39
CA VAL A 702 0.25 14.91 -6.01
C VAL A 702 1.13 15.52 -4.93
N GLY A 703 2.44 15.42 -5.06
CA GLY A 703 3.38 15.90 -4.05
C GLY A 703 4.77 15.33 -4.15
N CYS A 704 5.53 15.44 -3.05
CA CYS A 704 6.91 14.93 -2.99
C CYS A 704 6.96 13.44 -2.64
N ASP A 705 7.74 12.69 -3.41
CA ASP A 705 8.14 11.31 -3.10
C ASP A 705 9.29 11.30 -2.08
N ALA A 706 9.06 10.73 -0.91
CA ALA A 706 10.07 10.64 0.14
C ALA A 706 11.29 9.79 -0.26
N ASN A 707 11.13 8.86 -1.21
CA ASN A 707 12.19 7.98 -1.68
C ASN A 707 12.96 8.55 -2.87
N LYS A 708 12.58 9.74 -3.34
CA LYS A 708 13.23 10.44 -4.45
C LYS A 708 14.42 11.23 -3.94
N PHE A 709 15.59 10.97 -4.53
CA PHE A 709 16.83 11.68 -4.19
C PHE A 709 17.67 11.93 -5.44
N ILE A 710 18.58 12.89 -5.35
CA ILE A 710 19.53 13.19 -6.41
C ILE A 710 20.96 12.80 -5.99
N ALA A 711 21.76 12.40 -6.96
CA ALA A 711 23.19 12.13 -6.78
C ALA A 711 23.99 12.69 -7.97
N VAL A 712 25.26 13.03 -7.74
CA VAL A 712 26.15 13.47 -8.82
C VAL A 712 26.78 12.23 -9.46
N LYS A 713 26.73 12.16 -10.79
CA LYS A 713 27.26 11.04 -11.58
C LYS A 713 28.76 10.88 -11.32
N GLY A 714 29.20 9.64 -11.10
CA GLY A 714 30.62 9.30 -10.87
C GLY A 714 31.08 9.37 -9.40
N PHE A 715 30.17 9.60 -8.46
CA PHE A 715 30.46 9.58 -7.01
C PHE A 715 29.80 8.36 -6.37
N ASP A 716 30.53 7.24 -6.25
CA ASP A 716 30.10 6.08 -5.47
C ASP A 716 30.56 6.21 -4.01
N LYS A 717 29.71 5.79 -3.07
CA LYS A 717 30.01 5.76 -1.63
C LYS A 717 30.93 4.60 -1.22
N LYS A 718 31.09 3.57 -2.05
CA LYS A 718 31.75 2.30 -1.68
C LYS A 718 33.12 2.04 -2.33
N GLU A 719 33.58 2.90 -3.23
CA GLU A 719 34.77 2.61 -4.04
C GLU A 719 36.12 3.02 -3.40
N CYS A 720 36.12 3.78 -2.30
CA CYS A 720 37.36 4.30 -1.71
C CYS A 720 37.64 3.81 -0.28
N LEU A 721 38.93 3.82 0.11
CA LEU A 721 39.40 3.53 1.47
C LEU A 721 39.05 4.70 2.41
N GLN A 722 38.13 4.46 3.34
CA GLN A 722 37.70 5.45 4.32
C GLN A 722 38.69 5.53 5.48
N HIS A 723 39.16 6.73 5.82
CA HIS A 723 40.03 6.97 6.98
C HIS A 723 39.75 8.34 7.59
N ASP A 724 39.93 8.47 8.90
CA ASP A 724 39.72 9.77 9.56
C ASP A 724 40.85 10.75 9.21
N PHE A 725 40.49 11.90 8.66
CA PHE A 725 41.43 13.00 8.40
C PHE A 725 40.77 14.37 8.58
N PHE A 726 41.64 15.38 8.74
CA PHE A 726 41.26 16.79 8.75
C PHE A 726 41.95 17.48 7.60
N TYR A 727 41.24 18.42 6.97
CA TYR A 727 41.83 19.34 6.00
C TYR A 727 41.68 20.78 6.49
N ILE A 728 42.57 21.65 6.02
CA ILE A 728 42.66 23.04 6.46
C ILE A 728 42.29 23.93 5.27
N ILE A 729 41.34 24.84 5.47
CA ILE A 729 40.99 25.89 4.53
C ILE A 729 41.66 27.18 5.00
N GLU A 730 42.44 27.82 4.13
CA GLU A 730 43.09 29.06 4.50
C GLU A 730 42.11 30.22 4.65
N LYS A 731 42.37 31.10 5.61
CA LYS A 731 41.53 32.28 5.86
C LYS A 731 41.39 33.21 4.65
N SER A 732 42.38 33.22 3.77
CA SER A 732 42.37 33.97 2.50
C SER A 732 41.33 33.46 1.51
N TYR A 733 40.92 32.19 1.61
CA TYR A 733 40.00 31.54 0.68
C TYR A 733 38.58 31.40 1.25
N LEU A 734 38.31 32.02 2.40
CA LEU A 734 37.00 32.01 3.05
C LEU A 734 36.30 33.35 2.82
N ARG A 735 35.00 33.31 2.51
CA ARG A 735 34.15 34.48 2.18
C ARG A 735 34.29 35.65 3.16
N ASP A 736 34.31 35.38 4.46
CA ASP A 736 34.36 36.41 5.51
C ASP A 736 35.78 36.76 5.96
N ARG A 737 36.81 36.17 5.33
CA ARG A 737 38.23 36.36 5.65
C ARG A 737 38.51 36.32 7.17
N PRO A 738 38.12 35.23 7.88
CA PRO A 738 38.23 35.16 9.33
C PRO A 738 39.69 35.25 9.82
N PRO A 739 39.94 35.57 11.09
CA PRO A 739 41.32 35.75 11.59
C PRO A 739 42.14 34.45 11.59
N LYS A 740 41.48 33.27 11.61
CA LYS A 740 42.11 31.94 11.72
C LYS A 740 41.71 31.05 10.55
N HIS A 741 42.60 30.12 10.19
CA HIS A 741 42.32 29.05 9.23
C HIS A 741 41.21 28.13 9.78
N LEU A 742 40.38 27.59 8.90
CA LEU A 742 39.31 26.67 9.28
C LEU A 742 39.81 25.23 9.16
N ARG A 743 39.80 24.49 10.27
CA ARG A 743 40.14 23.06 10.31
C ARG A 743 38.86 22.24 10.28
N VAL A 744 38.65 21.45 9.24
CA VAL A 744 37.42 20.67 9.02
C VAL A 744 37.71 19.18 9.14
N LYS A 745 36.88 18.45 9.91
CA LYS A 745 36.87 16.97 9.91
C LYS A 745 36.09 16.49 8.69
N TYR A 746 36.68 15.63 7.87
CA TYR A 746 35.96 15.06 6.73
C TYR A 746 34.92 14.03 7.21
N ASN A 747 33.68 14.14 6.74
CA ASN A 747 32.58 13.23 7.10
C ASN A 747 32.26 12.32 5.91
N TRP A 748 32.75 11.08 5.94
CA TRP A 748 32.55 10.08 4.88
C TRP A 748 31.09 9.68 4.67
N GLU A 749 30.32 9.55 5.76
CA GLU A 749 28.90 9.15 5.69
C GLU A 749 28.08 10.20 4.92
N LYS A 750 28.42 11.48 5.13
CA LYS A 750 27.72 12.62 4.53
C LYS A 750 28.25 12.98 3.13
N TYR A 751 29.57 12.97 2.92
CA TYR A 751 30.20 13.50 1.70
C TYR A 751 30.57 12.41 0.68
N GLY A 752 30.62 11.15 1.10
CA GLY A 752 31.08 10.05 0.24
C GLY A 752 32.56 10.15 -0.10
N CYS A 753 32.95 9.45 -1.17
CA CYS A 753 34.32 9.47 -1.68
C CYS A 753 34.61 10.77 -2.44
N PRO A 754 35.70 11.49 -2.12
CA PRO A 754 36.08 12.67 -2.88
C PRO A 754 36.59 12.27 -4.27
N LEU A 755 36.13 12.95 -5.32
CA LEU A 755 36.64 12.76 -6.67
C LEU A 755 37.95 13.54 -6.84
N ARG A 756 39.00 12.86 -7.31
CA ARG A 756 40.28 13.49 -7.60
C ARG A 756 40.27 14.08 -9.00
N VAL A 757 40.49 15.39 -9.10
CA VAL A 757 40.50 16.13 -10.36
C VAL A 757 41.83 16.85 -10.51
N ASP A 758 42.46 16.78 -11.69
CA ASP A 758 43.67 17.57 -11.95
C ASP A 758 43.32 19.06 -11.96
N PHE A 759 44.14 19.90 -11.35
CA PHE A 759 43.88 21.35 -11.26
C PHE A 759 43.65 22.05 -12.62
N ARG A 760 44.12 21.46 -13.74
CA ARG A 760 43.89 21.95 -15.11
C ARG A 760 42.56 21.49 -15.71
N GLU A 761 41.99 20.41 -15.19
CA GLU A 761 40.73 19.85 -15.67
C GLU A 761 39.54 20.60 -15.08
N LYS A 762 38.64 21.02 -15.96
CA LYS A 762 37.39 21.67 -15.56
C LYS A 762 36.35 20.61 -15.27
N PHE A 763 35.57 20.78 -14.20
CA PHE A 763 34.58 19.78 -13.80
C PHE A 763 33.15 20.24 -14.11
N HIS A 764 32.40 19.42 -14.85
CA HIS A 764 30.97 19.64 -15.08
C HIS A 764 30.15 18.64 -14.26
N PRO A 765 29.42 19.10 -13.22
CA PRO A 765 28.55 18.21 -12.45
C PRO A 765 27.36 17.76 -13.31
N VAL A 766 27.16 16.45 -13.41
CA VAL A 766 25.95 15.86 -13.99
C VAL A 766 25.13 15.26 -12.85
N VAL A 767 23.91 15.75 -12.67
CA VAL A 767 23.03 15.32 -11.57
C VAL A 767 22.06 14.26 -12.09
N GLN A 768 21.89 13.19 -11.33
CA GLN A 768 21.02 12.06 -11.66
C GLN A 768 19.94 11.92 -10.59
N LEU A 769 18.72 11.62 -11.04
CA LEU A 769 17.56 11.41 -10.20
C LEU A 769 17.34 9.91 -9.96
N TYR A 770 17.07 9.55 -8.71
CA TYR A 770 16.81 8.18 -8.27
C TYR A 770 15.50 8.11 -7.47
N ASN A 771 14.88 6.93 -7.48
CA ASN A 771 13.76 6.54 -6.63
C ASN A 771 13.95 5.09 -6.13
N ASP A 772 12.93 4.50 -5.48
CA ASP A 772 12.95 3.11 -4.99
C ASP A 772 13.27 2.04 -6.05
N SER A 773 12.94 2.32 -7.32
CA SER A 773 13.20 1.41 -8.44
C SER A 773 14.59 1.58 -9.05
N GLY A 774 15.35 2.60 -8.61
CA GLY A 774 16.71 2.89 -9.07
C GLY A 774 16.79 4.21 -9.83
N TYR A 775 17.66 4.24 -10.84
CA TYR A 775 17.88 5.42 -11.68
C TYR A 775 16.61 5.77 -12.49
N VAL A 776 16.25 7.05 -12.52
CA VAL A 776 15.11 7.58 -13.25
C VAL A 776 15.59 8.33 -14.50
N GLU A 777 16.35 9.41 -14.32
CA GLU A 777 16.83 10.27 -15.41
C GLU A 777 18.04 11.13 -15.00
N ASP A 778 18.74 11.68 -15.99
CA ASP A 778 19.73 12.74 -15.80
C ASP A 778 18.99 14.07 -15.75
N VAL A 779 19.16 14.84 -14.67
CA VAL A 779 18.45 16.10 -14.41
C VAL A 779 18.83 17.16 -15.44
N GLU A 780 17.86 17.61 -16.23
CA GLU A 780 18.09 18.56 -17.33
C GLU A 780 17.89 20.02 -16.92
N VAL A 781 17.24 20.26 -15.79
CA VAL A 781 16.87 21.60 -15.31
C VAL A 781 18.04 22.34 -14.62
N ASN A 782 17.82 23.62 -14.36
CA ASN A 782 18.80 24.48 -13.71
C ASN A 782 19.01 24.10 -12.23
N PHE A 783 20.27 24.02 -11.82
CA PHE A 783 20.70 23.82 -10.44
C PHE A 783 21.90 24.69 -10.11
N ILE A 784 22.17 24.85 -8.81
CA ILE A 784 23.34 25.56 -8.31
C ILE A 784 24.24 24.64 -7.53
N VAL A 785 25.51 25.04 -7.46
CA VAL A 785 26.53 24.43 -6.62
C VAL A 785 27.20 25.49 -5.77
N TRP A 786 27.37 25.23 -4.48
CA TRP A 786 28.12 26.10 -3.58
C TRP A 786 28.95 25.31 -2.58
N GLU A 787 30.07 25.88 -2.16
CA GLU A 787 30.94 25.26 -1.16
C GLU A 787 30.37 25.48 0.24
N ILE A 788 30.16 24.41 1.00
CA ILE A 788 29.40 24.45 2.27
C ILE A 788 30.17 25.02 3.47
N HIS A 789 31.51 25.05 3.40
CA HIS A 789 32.39 25.55 4.45
C HIS A 789 32.80 27.02 4.26
N GLY A 790 32.28 27.68 3.22
CA GLY A 790 32.51 29.11 3.01
C GLY A 790 33.66 29.43 2.07
N ARG A 791 34.19 28.45 1.33
CA ARG A 791 35.29 28.68 0.38
C ARG A 791 34.81 29.49 -0.84
N ASP A 792 35.62 30.42 -1.36
CA ASP A 792 35.27 31.33 -2.46
C ASP A 792 36.35 31.50 -3.56
N ASP A 793 37.35 30.64 -3.57
CA ASP A 793 38.49 30.67 -4.50
C ASP A 793 38.28 29.84 -5.79
N TYR A 794 37.12 29.21 -5.95
CA TYR A 794 36.71 28.55 -7.19
C TYR A 794 35.91 29.50 -8.10
N SER A 795 35.81 29.18 -9.39
CA SER A 795 35.05 29.99 -10.34
C SER A 795 34.35 29.13 -11.40
N PHE A 796 33.64 29.79 -12.32
CA PHE A 796 32.91 29.16 -13.42
C PHE A 796 33.53 29.58 -14.75
N ASN A 797 33.61 28.65 -15.71
CA ASN A 797 34.24 28.93 -17.00
C ASN A 797 33.40 29.81 -17.93
N ASN A 798 32.08 29.90 -17.69
CA ASN A 798 31.13 30.59 -18.54
C ASN A 798 30.69 31.92 -17.90
N THR A 799 30.41 32.93 -18.73
CA THR A 799 29.91 34.24 -18.26
C THR A 799 28.43 34.40 -18.58
N MET A 800 27.72 35.28 -17.86
CA MET A 800 26.28 35.51 -18.10
C MET A 800 26.00 35.85 -19.57
N LYS A 801 26.86 36.66 -20.20
CA LYS A 801 26.79 37.03 -21.62
C LYS A 801 26.92 35.83 -22.56
N LYS A 802 27.88 34.93 -22.30
CA LYS A 802 28.10 33.71 -23.11
C LYS A 802 26.99 32.68 -22.91
N SER A 803 26.37 32.66 -21.73
CA SER A 803 25.18 31.86 -21.43
C SER A 803 23.90 32.44 -22.04
N GLY A 804 23.93 33.61 -22.67
CA GLY A 804 22.78 34.23 -23.34
C GLY A 804 21.85 35.04 -22.43
N CYS A 805 22.30 35.41 -21.22
CA CYS A 805 21.50 36.27 -20.34
C CYS A 805 21.27 37.66 -20.94
N LEU A 806 20.04 38.16 -20.79
CA LEU A 806 19.66 39.52 -21.18
C LEU A 806 19.85 40.51 -20.02
N HIS A 807 19.65 40.04 -18.79
CA HIS A 807 19.85 40.79 -17.55
C HIS A 807 20.83 40.08 -16.62
N GLU A 808 21.29 40.76 -15.57
CA GLU A 808 22.17 40.14 -14.57
C GLU A 808 21.43 38.97 -13.89
N ALA A 809 22.07 37.80 -13.90
CA ALA A 809 21.54 36.61 -13.23
C ALA A 809 21.77 36.69 -11.72
N GLN A 810 20.92 36.01 -10.95
CA GLN A 810 21.16 35.84 -9.52
C GLN A 810 22.49 35.10 -9.28
N THR A 811 23.25 35.54 -8.29
CA THR A 811 24.48 34.91 -7.81
C THR A 811 24.34 34.50 -6.36
N TRP A 812 25.08 33.49 -5.93
CA TRP A 812 25.09 32.99 -4.56
C TRP A 812 25.38 34.12 -3.57
N LYS A 813 26.35 34.98 -3.89
CA LYS A 813 26.67 36.16 -3.08
C LYS A 813 25.49 37.11 -2.94
N SER A 814 24.84 37.48 -4.05
CA SER A 814 23.68 38.37 -4.01
C SER A 814 22.52 37.77 -3.20
N MET A 815 22.23 36.48 -3.37
CA MET A 815 21.10 35.81 -2.72
C MET A 815 21.33 35.62 -1.23
N THR A 816 22.56 35.29 -0.82
CA THR A 816 22.94 35.23 0.60
C THR A 816 22.97 36.60 1.27
N GLU A 817 23.35 37.66 0.55
CA GLU A 817 23.28 39.04 1.07
C GLU A 817 21.84 39.55 1.21
N LEU A 818 20.96 39.22 0.27
CA LEU A 818 19.53 39.53 0.32
C LEU A 818 18.84 38.77 1.46
N ASN A 819 19.21 37.51 1.68
CA ASN A 819 18.58 36.60 2.64
C ASN A 819 19.44 36.29 3.88
N LYS A 820 20.22 37.27 4.38
CA LYS A 820 21.13 37.09 5.54
C LYS A 820 20.51 36.51 6.81
N ARG A 821 19.18 36.62 6.95
CA ARG A 821 18.43 36.11 8.11
C ARG A 821 18.12 34.62 8.03
N LEU A 822 18.20 34.02 6.84
CA LEU A 822 17.90 32.61 6.60
C LEU A 822 19.17 31.76 6.71
N PRO A 823 19.06 30.46 7.06
CA PRO A 823 20.15 29.51 6.89
C PRO A 823 20.66 29.53 5.45
N LEU A 824 21.97 29.29 5.25
CA LEU A 824 22.59 29.28 3.92
C LEU A 824 21.86 28.37 2.92
N GLU A 825 21.30 27.24 3.38
CA GLU A 825 20.60 26.26 2.54
C GLU A 825 19.23 26.76 2.02
N GLU A 826 18.66 27.76 2.67
CA GLU A 826 17.37 28.40 2.36
C GLU A 826 17.56 29.78 1.70
N ALA A 827 18.80 30.25 1.56
CA ALA A 827 19.09 31.56 0.99
C ALA A 827 18.77 31.65 -0.51
N TRP A 828 18.92 30.54 -1.25
CA TRP A 828 18.57 30.45 -2.67
C TRP A 828 17.94 29.09 -2.98
N GLY A 829 16.81 29.11 -3.66
CA GLY A 829 16.06 27.92 -4.04
C GLY A 829 15.01 28.22 -5.10
N PRO A 830 14.18 27.21 -5.44
CA PRO A 830 13.10 27.38 -6.40
C PRO A 830 12.12 28.49 -6.04
N GLU A 831 11.89 28.72 -4.75
CA GLU A 831 10.98 29.72 -4.20
C GLU A 831 11.31 31.17 -4.57
N ASN A 832 12.57 31.46 -4.90
CA ASN A 832 13.03 32.82 -5.21
C ASN A 832 13.89 32.89 -6.48
N TYR A 833 13.91 31.82 -7.28
CA TYR A 833 14.65 31.74 -8.53
C TYR A 833 14.01 32.59 -9.63
N LYS A 834 14.84 33.35 -10.36
CA LYS A 834 14.45 34.14 -11.53
C LYS A 834 15.46 33.91 -12.65
N HIS A 835 14.96 33.52 -13.82
CA HIS A 835 15.79 33.31 -15.00
C HIS A 835 16.25 34.66 -15.61
N CYS A 836 17.46 34.70 -16.16
CA CYS A 836 18.06 35.91 -16.74
C CYS A 836 17.65 36.18 -18.21
N PHE A 837 16.78 35.33 -18.78
CA PHE A 837 16.42 35.33 -20.21
C PHE A 837 15.15 36.12 -20.54
N SER A 838 14.50 36.74 -19.55
CA SER A 838 13.30 37.56 -19.78
C SER A 838 13.66 39.03 -20.00
N TYR A 839 12.98 39.69 -20.95
CA TYR A 839 13.03 41.14 -21.13
C TYR A 839 12.26 41.92 -20.06
N ALA A 840 11.30 41.28 -19.39
CA ALA A 840 10.40 41.93 -18.43
C ALA A 840 10.93 41.92 -16.99
N ILE A 841 11.96 41.11 -16.69
CA ILE A 841 12.38 40.78 -15.33
C ILE A 841 13.92 40.84 -15.26
N GLY A 842 14.48 41.78 -14.49
CA GLY A 842 15.92 41.81 -14.18
C GLY A 842 16.49 43.22 -14.02
N LYS A 843 17.68 43.31 -13.39
CA LYS A 843 18.46 44.55 -13.36
C LYS A 843 19.38 44.60 -14.59
N PRO A 844 19.46 45.73 -15.31
CA PRO A 844 20.54 45.95 -16.26
C PRO A 844 21.87 46.04 -15.48
N GLY A 845 22.73 45.04 -15.65
CA GLY A 845 23.98 44.87 -14.87
C GLY A 845 25.12 44.32 -15.72
N ASP A 846 26.24 43.98 -15.08
CA ASP A 846 27.45 43.49 -15.77
C ASP A 846 27.31 42.01 -16.18
N LEU A 847 27.05 41.78 -17.46
CA LEU A 847 26.93 40.42 -18.02
C LEU A 847 28.28 39.69 -18.18
N ASN A 848 29.41 40.32 -17.86
CA ASN A 848 30.72 39.66 -17.90
C ASN A 848 31.03 38.85 -16.65
N GLN A 849 30.20 38.95 -15.60
CA GLN A 849 30.34 38.13 -14.40
C GLN A 849 30.21 36.62 -14.72
N PRO A 850 30.85 35.75 -13.91
CA PRO A 850 30.67 34.31 -14.01
C PRO A 850 29.19 33.91 -13.85
N TYR A 851 28.75 32.98 -14.68
CA TYR A 851 27.41 32.40 -14.57
C TYR A 851 27.47 31.22 -13.59
N GLU A 852 26.75 31.27 -12.47
CA GLU A 852 26.85 30.26 -11.41
C GLU A 852 25.82 29.12 -11.53
N ILE A 853 24.85 29.27 -12.45
CA ILE A 853 23.79 28.27 -12.67
C ILE A 853 24.27 27.23 -13.67
N ILE A 854 24.13 25.95 -13.33
CA ILE A 854 24.52 24.82 -14.17
C ILE A 854 23.25 24.07 -14.59
N ASN A 855 23.23 23.59 -15.82
CA ASN A 855 22.29 22.57 -16.27
C ASN A 855 23.04 21.60 -17.20
N LYS A 856 22.41 20.49 -17.57
CA LYS A 856 23.01 19.44 -18.39
C LYS A 856 23.57 19.94 -19.73
N SER A 857 22.99 21.01 -20.29
CA SER A 857 23.27 21.47 -21.65
C SER A 857 24.19 22.69 -21.74
N ASN A 858 24.27 23.51 -20.68
CA ASN A 858 24.91 24.83 -20.74
C ASN A 858 26.44 24.80 -20.65
N ARG A 859 27.05 23.60 -20.62
CA ARG A 859 28.51 23.34 -20.59
C ARG A 859 29.26 24.26 -19.61
N ASN A 860 28.62 24.65 -18.52
CA ASN A 860 29.22 25.46 -17.48
C ASN A 860 30.01 24.55 -16.53
N HIS A 861 31.29 24.84 -16.33
CA HIS A 861 32.20 23.99 -15.56
C HIS A 861 32.79 24.77 -14.38
N LEU A 862 32.99 24.06 -13.27
CA LEU A 862 33.82 24.52 -12.16
C LEU A 862 35.29 24.56 -12.58
N VAL A 863 35.96 25.63 -12.19
CA VAL A 863 37.37 25.92 -12.45
C VAL A 863 38.09 26.18 -11.13
N TRP A 864 39.29 25.64 -11.03
CA TRP A 864 40.11 25.64 -9.81
C TRP A 864 41.21 26.70 -9.88
N PRO A 865 41.70 27.16 -8.71
CA PRO A 865 42.89 28.00 -8.63
C PRO A 865 44.15 27.24 -9.11
N LEU A 866 45.07 27.94 -9.75
CA LEU A 866 46.29 27.35 -10.34
C LEU A 866 47.49 27.28 -9.39
N ASP A 867 47.41 27.97 -8.26
CA ASP A 867 48.51 28.22 -7.33
C ASP A 867 48.50 27.28 -6.11
N HIS A 868 47.40 26.59 -5.83
CA HIS A 868 47.30 25.65 -4.70
C HIS A 868 46.27 24.53 -4.93
N SER A 869 46.46 23.40 -4.25
CA SER A 869 45.46 22.33 -4.17
C SER A 869 44.47 22.57 -3.02
N GLY A 870 43.24 22.14 -3.21
CA GLY A 870 42.18 22.23 -2.21
C GLY A 870 41.30 20.99 -2.15
N MET A 871 40.73 20.78 -0.96
CA MET A 871 39.55 19.95 -0.75
C MET A 871 38.32 20.87 -0.77
N TYR A 872 37.35 20.54 -1.61
CA TYR A 872 36.12 21.30 -1.81
C TYR A 872 34.93 20.40 -1.51
N VAL A 873 33.98 20.87 -0.69
CA VAL A 873 32.73 20.13 -0.44
C VAL A 873 31.57 20.96 -0.96
N PHE A 874 31.00 20.52 -2.08
CA PHE A 874 29.91 21.20 -2.75
C PHE A 874 28.57 20.61 -2.38
N ARG A 875 27.59 21.49 -2.21
CA ARG A 875 26.18 21.11 -2.18
C ARG A 875 25.52 21.52 -3.49
N VAL A 876 24.71 20.62 -4.02
CA VAL A 876 23.84 20.83 -5.18
C VAL A 876 22.43 21.09 -4.70
N LYS A 877 21.72 22.05 -5.32
CA LYS A 877 20.28 22.26 -5.15
C LYS A 877 19.63 22.58 -6.48
N ILE A 878 18.52 21.91 -6.80
CA ILE A 878 17.71 22.23 -7.98
C ILE A 878 17.04 23.59 -7.78
N LEU A 879 17.06 24.44 -8.81
CA LEU A 879 16.47 25.78 -8.79
C LEU A 879 15.16 25.89 -9.55
N ASP A 880 14.86 24.97 -10.46
CA ASP A 880 13.67 25.09 -11.28
C ASP A 880 12.38 24.88 -10.44
N PRO A 881 11.50 25.90 -10.35
CA PRO A 881 10.27 25.84 -9.54
C PRO A 881 9.23 24.87 -10.10
N ASN A 882 9.33 24.49 -11.37
CA ASN A 882 8.39 23.57 -12.02
C ASN A 882 8.89 22.12 -12.07
N TYR A 883 10.09 21.83 -11.55
CA TYR A 883 10.68 20.49 -11.68
C TYR A 883 10.18 19.47 -10.65
N SER A 884 10.08 19.85 -9.37
CA SER A 884 9.64 18.91 -8.34
C SER A 884 9.00 19.61 -7.13
N PHE A 885 8.13 18.91 -6.42
CA PHE A 885 7.67 19.27 -5.08
C PHE A 885 8.74 18.97 -4.00
N CYS A 886 9.70 18.08 -4.28
CA CYS A 886 10.75 17.71 -3.33
C CYS A 886 11.86 18.76 -3.25
N ASN A 887 12.41 18.95 -2.04
CA ASN A 887 13.64 19.71 -1.85
C ASN A 887 14.86 18.84 -2.23
N LEU A 888 15.15 18.77 -3.54
CA LEU A 888 16.20 17.94 -4.09
C LEU A 888 17.57 18.58 -3.88
N THR A 889 18.34 18.03 -2.93
CA THR A 889 19.71 18.44 -2.64
C THR A 889 20.63 17.23 -2.51
N THR A 890 21.91 17.41 -2.82
CA THR A 890 22.93 16.38 -2.60
C THR A 890 24.29 17.04 -2.35
N ILE A 891 25.23 16.27 -1.79
CA ILE A 891 26.57 16.75 -1.44
C ILE A 891 27.60 15.85 -2.11
N PHE A 892 28.66 16.45 -2.64
CA PHE A 892 29.80 15.76 -3.20
C PHE A 892 31.09 16.51 -2.86
N ALA A 893 32.22 15.82 -2.87
CA ALA A 893 33.51 16.40 -2.53
C ALA A 893 34.53 16.23 -3.66
N ILE A 894 35.36 17.25 -3.90
CA ILE A 894 36.42 17.22 -4.90
C ILE A 894 37.76 17.51 -4.24
N GLU A 895 38.76 16.70 -4.54
CA GLU A 895 40.15 16.91 -4.18
C GLU A 895 40.94 17.28 -5.45
N THR A 896 41.42 18.51 -5.54
CA THR A 896 42.28 18.92 -6.67
C THR A 896 43.72 18.50 -6.41
N PHE A 897 44.41 17.98 -7.43
CA PHE A 897 45.82 17.61 -7.33
C PHE A 897 46.64 18.12 -8.52
N GLY A 898 47.96 17.93 -8.49
CA GLY A 898 48.86 18.25 -9.61
C GLY A 898 49.46 19.66 -9.58
N VAL A 899 49.08 20.50 -8.61
CA VAL A 899 49.69 21.82 -8.44
C VAL A 899 51.14 21.68 -7.99
N ILE A 900 52.07 22.21 -8.78
CA ILE A 900 53.47 22.38 -8.39
C ILE A 900 53.56 23.76 -7.75
N PRO A 901 53.76 23.88 -6.43
CA PRO A 901 53.87 25.17 -5.79
C PRO A 901 55.02 25.96 -6.41
N SER A 902 54.77 27.22 -6.78
CA SER A 902 55.81 28.10 -7.30
C SER A 902 56.96 28.16 -6.28
N PRO A 903 58.22 27.91 -6.66
CA PRO A 903 59.33 27.93 -5.73
C PRO A 903 59.40 29.30 -5.04
N SER A 904 59.62 29.31 -3.72
CA SER A 904 59.60 30.57 -2.97
C SER A 904 60.65 31.52 -3.55
N ALA A 905 60.28 32.78 -3.78
CA ALA A 905 61.20 33.77 -4.33
C ALA A 905 62.49 33.88 -3.49
N TYR A 906 62.40 33.65 -2.18
CA TYR A 906 63.53 33.55 -1.26
C TYR A 906 64.44 32.36 -1.54
N MET A 907 63.89 31.16 -1.80
CA MET A 907 64.70 29.99 -2.14
C MET A 907 65.37 30.14 -3.51
N VAL A 908 64.66 30.73 -4.49
CA VAL A 908 65.24 31.04 -5.80
C VAL A 908 66.36 32.06 -5.68
N ALA A 909 66.15 33.14 -4.93
CA ALA A 909 67.17 34.16 -4.68
C ALA A 909 68.38 33.60 -3.90
N ALA A 910 68.14 32.79 -2.87
CA ALA A 910 69.21 32.13 -2.11
C ALA A 910 70.02 31.16 -2.97
N PHE A 911 69.36 30.36 -3.82
CA PHE A 911 70.04 29.45 -4.73
C PHE A 911 70.87 30.19 -5.78
N LEU A 912 70.33 31.27 -6.38
CA LEU A 912 71.06 32.14 -7.30
C LEU A 912 72.27 32.82 -6.63
N PHE A 913 72.11 33.27 -5.38
CA PHE A 913 73.20 33.85 -4.60
C PHE A 913 74.31 32.82 -4.31
N LEU A 914 73.93 31.59 -3.99
CA LEU A 914 74.86 30.48 -3.76
C LEU A 914 75.61 30.10 -5.04
N LEU A 915 74.94 30.12 -6.19
CA LEU A 915 75.53 29.90 -7.52
C LEU A 915 76.51 31.01 -7.90
N MET A 916 76.18 32.27 -7.61
CA MET A 916 77.08 33.42 -7.78
C MET A 916 78.32 33.31 -6.89
N LEU A 917 78.16 32.95 -5.62
CA LEU A 917 79.29 32.72 -4.70
C LEU A 917 80.20 31.59 -5.20
N LEU A 918 79.61 30.49 -5.66
CA LEU A 918 80.34 29.34 -6.17
C LEU A 918 81.12 29.71 -7.45
N PHE A 919 80.48 30.43 -8.37
CA PHE A 919 81.15 30.96 -9.56
C PHE A 919 82.31 31.90 -9.22
N CYS A 920 82.10 32.87 -8.33
CA CYS A 920 83.15 33.77 -7.86
C CYS A 920 84.31 33.01 -7.18
N SER A 921 84.02 32.00 -6.36
CA SER A 921 85.06 31.21 -5.69
C SER A 921 85.89 30.38 -6.67
N ILE A 922 85.27 29.78 -7.71
CA ILE A 922 85.98 29.09 -8.78
C ILE A 922 86.86 30.07 -9.56
N LEU A 923 86.37 31.27 -9.86
CA LEU A 923 87.11 32.31 -10.59
C LEU A 923 88.33 32.81 -9.81
N VAL A 924 88.18 32.99 -8.49
CA VAL A 924 89.29 33.36 -7.60
C VAL A 924 90.31 32.22 -7.50
N LEU A 925 89.86 30.97 -7.33
CA LEU A 925 90.75 29.80 -7.29
C LEU A 925 91.47 29.58 -8.63
N SER A 926 90.80 29.79 -9.76
CA SER A 926 91.43 29.67 -11.09
C SER A 926 92.44 30.80 -11.32
N TYR A 927 92.17 32.02 -10.84
CA TYR A 927 93.12 33.13 -10.88
C TYR A 927 94.39 32.83 -10.07
N PHE A 928 94.25 32.31 -8.84
CA PHE A 928 95.41 31.91 -8.04
C PHE A 928 96.16 30.70 -8.63
N HIS A 929 95.46 29.75 -9.25
CA HIS A 929 96.09 28.63 -9.96
C HIS A 929 96.87 29.11 -11.20
N TYR A 930 96.29 30.04 -11.97
CA TYR A 930 96.97 30.72 -13.09
C TYR A 930 98.21 31.47 -12.61
N LEU A 931 98.12 32.22 -11.49
CA LEU A 931 99.26 32.96 -10.93
C LEU A 931 100.41 32.04 -10.47
N ARG A 932 100.07 30.85 -9.96
CA ARG A 932 101.05 29.82 -9.57
C ARG A 932 101.79 29.26 -10.78
N ILE A 933 101.08 28.91 -11.85
CA ILE A 933 101.69 28.44 -13.12
C ILE A 933 102.51 29.56 -13.78
N TYR A 934 102.00 30.80 -13.76
CA TYR A 934 102.68 31.96 -14.34
C TYR A 934 104.00 32.30 -13.60
N ARG A 935 104.07 32.06 -12.28
CA ARG A 935 105.32 32.20 -11.49
C ARG A 935 106.33 31.08 -11.70
N GLU A 936 105.91 29.86 -12.04
CA GLU A 936 106.81 28.74 -12.34
C GLU A 936 107.56 28.90 -13.69
N TYR A 937 107.12 29.80 -14.58
CA TYR A 937 107.72 29.99 -15.92
C TYR A 937 108.59 31.26 -16.10
N ILE A 938 108.81 32.09 -15.08
CA ILE A 938 109.56 33.36 -15.20
C ILE A 938 111.03 33.27 -14.73
N TYR A 939 111.45 32.20 -14.04
CA TYR A 939 112.85 32.00 -13.64
C TYR A 939 113.36 30.57 -13.94
N GLU A 940 113.82 30.32 -15.18
CA GLU A 940 115.21 29.93 -15.43
C GLU A 940 115.53 29.87 -16.95
N PRO A 941 116.73 30.31 -17.38
CA PRO A 941 117.04 30.62 -18.77
C PRO A 941 117.61 29.44 -19.58
N LEU A 942 117.34 29.47 -20.88
CA LEU A 942 117.87 28.55 -21.89
C LEU A 942 119.38 28.76 -22.16
N HIS A 943 120.11 27.65 -22.09
CA HIS A 943 121.15 27.15 -23.02
C HIS A 943 122.65 27.24 -22.68
N LYS A 944 123.29 26.04 -22.58
CA LYS A 944 124.29 25.43 -23.51
C LYS A 944 124.98 24.24 -22.80
N SER A 945 125.57 23.20 -23.40
CA SER A 945 125.68 22.64 -24.75
C SER A 945 126.38 21.26 -24.64
N GLU A 946 126.14 20.38 -25.62
CA GLU A 946 127.03 19.35 -26.17
C GLU A 946 127.66 18.21 -25.30
N ARG A 947 127.29 16.98 -25.73
CA ARG A 947 128.15 15.89 -26.26
C ARG A 947 128.42 14.61 -25.42
N LYS A 948 128.00 13.52 -26.09
CA LYS A 948 128.68 12.23 -26.38
C LYS A 948 128.59 11.07 -25.37
N GLN A 949 127.89 10.02 -25.82
CA GLN A 949 128.30 8.60 -25.98
C GLN A 949 129.09 7.94 -24.83
N LYS A 950 128.82 6.72 -24.37
CA LYS A 950 128.45 5.46 -25.08
C LYS A 950 128.20 4.34 -24.04
N ASN A 951 127.43 3.33 -24.48
CA ASN A 951 127.46 1.89 -24.19
C ASN A 951 127.45 1.38 -22.74
N ASN A 952 126.39 0.66 -22.35
CA ASN A 952 126.21 -0.78 -22.56
C ASN A 952 124.74 -1.17 -22.40
#